data_AF-A0A4Y8PDV7-F1
#
_entry.id   AF-A0A4Y8PDV7-F1
#
_cell.length_a   1.000
_cell.length_b   1.000
_cell.length_c   1.000
_cell.angle_alpha   90.00
_cell.angle_beta   90.00
_cell.angle_gamma   90.00
#
_symmetry.space_group_name_H-M   'P 1'
#
loop_
_entity.id
_entity.type
_entity.pdbx_description
1 polymer ?
#
loop_
_entity_poly.entity_id
_entity_poly.type
_entity_poly.pdbx_seq_one_letter_code
_entity_poly.pdbx_strand_id
1 'polypeptide(L)'
;MIKRLLIFFFLFLTTYSSFWNSFALSLEKYLYDQINESMDDSLLSRVVELSKEFEKSYPQSSDLSAVYLKHAEALYFLAKYEELITLLSQKGLPPFSVEDSGKIAFWKAEAYRAMEKWAEAIREYETAEKYLLDPVLLEKVWIRKGFSLWQDGRTKEAQETISKVLHSKNAASCAEALLILGKIALSNGNQNEAKEYFHSVIAKSPNSQSGIEAKYWIGKLLEQNHPQEAVPYFQSVVDQAGFSRDINVLGFFELGKTYLALEETGKAMQAFEKGLSLCRKEDVQLLFVKYYLDAAIALGRLNEARQKLFSMFPLEKGSKIGAWVRFIEAEEEAKNDQYDFALLLLEKLLDSQSLLGTDKQVEYTLGRIYYEMGSKEPATKYFYQALASMDAHVSEHALFYLGLIDYDKSKFEDSANKFAQAVQKQGELEEEALYNVLLSRARMHNVDDFLKAKEAFLLKYPTSHLRLEIYLTEANLWEELDQFDNAIGILEKALSDPLIKKGKAILLLNLGKLFLKQTKYAEATEEFMRLCNDYPTEKFVPEALYLAVFSDYLAGHIGVHAARERMVEILRKYPSDPIAPKALFSAAEYAYDEADFYGARWLFEEVPKDYPNSELGDQAYYWASKAAIECKDLSGAVLLLEKIPENSPIKSEARLLQGKIYFDQSQYPAAVSLFDGVLDKEPTGKLHVIALLRKADCFFAMAAKEKKYYQEASSLYSNVIKDPSADIEEKDEAAFKFAVCLQKQGRIEDALASFLDVLNGRTDHIKFDAERENPQASQSTLFPEFYWRIKAGVEAALIKEEQKDWIGALTIYRKLESLGGPTQQEFHETLNRLKKEHFLTEGF
;
A
#
# COMPACT_ATOMS: atom_id res chain seq x y z
N MET A 1 24.92 -101.24 74.44
CA MET A 1 23.68 -100.57 73.99
C MET A 1 23.93 -99.13 73.50
N ILE A 2 24.77 -98.32 74.17
CA ILE A 2 25.03 -96.91 73.83
C ILE A 2 25.72 -96.70 72.46
N LYS A 3 26.63 -97.58 72.02
CA LYS A 3 27.28 -97.49 70.69
C LYS A 3 26.35 -97.74 69.49
N ARG A 4 25.21 -98.43 69.66
CA ARG A 4 24.24 -98.64 68.56
C ARG A 4 23.24 -97.48 68.42
N LEU A 5 22.98 -96.72 69.48
CA LEU A 5 22.12 -95.53 69.47
C LEU A 5 22.80 -94.30 68.82
N LEU A 6 24.11 -94.14 69.01
CA LEU A 6 24.89 -93.05 68.40
C LEU A 6 25.03 -93.16 66.87
N ILE A 7 25.11 -94.38 66.34
CA ILE A 7 25.19 -94.63 64.89
C ILE A 7 23.84 -94.37 64.22
N PHE A 8 22.72 -94.73 64.86
CA PHE A 8 21.38 -94.38 64.36
C PHE A 8 21.10 -92.88 64.42
N PHE A 9 21.58 -92.16 65.45
CA PHE A 9 21.41 -90.70 65.54
C PHE A 9 22.23 -89.94 64.48
N PHE A 10 23.46 -90.38 64.17
CA PHE A 10 24.27 -89.80 63.09
C PHE A 10 23.75 -90.16 61.69
N LEU A 11 23.21 -91.37 61.48
CA LEU A 11 22.51 -91.72 60.25
C LEU A 11 21.19 -90.94 60.10
N PHE A 12 20.44 -90.73 61.18
CA PHE A 12 19.24 -89.90 61.15
C PHE A 12 19.58 -88.44 60.82
N LEU A 13 20.60 -87.83 61.46
CA LEU A 13 21.04 -86.46 61.18
C LEU A 13 21.61 -86.25 59.77
N THR A 14 22.27 -87.26 59.20
CA THR A 14 22.77 -87.20 57.81
C THR A 14 21.67 -87.42 56.78
N THR A 15 20.66 -88.25 57.08
CA THR A 15 19.46 -88.37 56.24
C THR A 15 18.52 -87.17 56.37
N TYR A 16 18.36 -86.58 57.57
CA TYR A 16 17.55 -85.38 57.81
C TYR A 16 18.16 -84.13 57.18
N SER A 17 19.49 -83.98 57.24
CA SER A 17 20.20 -82.88 56.56
C SER A 17 20.17 -83.04 55.05
N SER A 18 20.25 -84.28 54.52
CA SER A 18 20.13 -84.53 53.09
C SER A 18 18.71 -84.28 52.55
N PHE A 19 17.66 -84.59 53.33
CA PHE A 19 16.26 -84.36 52.96
C PHE A 19 15.91 -82.86 52.98
N TRP A 20 16.30 -82.14 54.03
CA TRP A 20 16.13 -80.68 54.12
C TRP A 20 16.98 -79.91 53.11
N ASN A 21 18.22 -80.33 52.84
CA ASN A 21 19.00 -79.74 51.75
C ASN A 21 18.32 -80.00 50.40
N SER A 22 17.83 -81.22 50.11
CA SER A 22 17.13 -81.49 48.83
C SER A 22 15.82 -80.71 48.69
N PHE A 23 15.08 -80.49 49.79
CA PHE A 23 13.84 -79.72 49.81
C PHE A 23 14.10 -78.21 49.67
N ALA A 24 15.12 -77.68 50.36
CA ALA A 24 15.55 -76.28 50.23
C ALA A 24 16.08 -75.98 48.82
N LEU A 25 16.91 -76.86 48.25
CA LEU A 25 17.35 -76.77 46.85
C LEU A 25 16.18 -76.84 45.86
N SER A 26 15.11 -77.59 46.17
CA SER A 26 13.91 -77.66 45.31
C SER A 26 13.07 -76.38 45.35
N LEU A 27 13.00 -75.70 46.50
CA LEU A 27 12.26 -74.45 46.67
C LEU A 27 13.03 -73.24 46.12
N GLU A 28 14.35 -73.21 46.31
CA GLU A 28 15.26 -72.22 45.71
C GLU A 28 15.15 -72.26 44.18
N LYS A 29 15.28 -73.44 43.59
CA LYS A 29 15.12 -73.64 42.15
C LYS A 29 13.74 -73.22 41.64
N TYR A 30 12.68 -73.55 42.38
CA TYR A 30 11.31 -73.13 42.04
C TYR A 30 11.16 -71.61 41.98
N LEU A 31 11.67 -70.88 42.98
CA LEU A 31 11.58 -69.41 43.01
C LEU A 31 12.44 -68.78 41.90
N TYR A 32 13.61 -69.35 41.62
CA TYR A 32 14.45 -68.92 40.49
C TYR A 32 13.76 -69.14 39.13
N ASP A 33 13.11 -70.28 38.94
CA ASP A 33 12.35 -70.61 37.73
C ASP A 33 11.15 -69.65 37.58
N GLN A 34 10.45 -69.30 38.66
CA GLN A 34 9.37 -68.30 38.61
C GLN A 34 9.86 -66.89 38.23
N ILE A 35 11.08 -66.52 38.64
CA ILE A 35 11.71 -65.26 38.22
C ILE A 35 12.00 -65.29 36.72
N ASN A 36 12.48 -66.43 36.18
CA ASN A 36 12.66 -66.60 34.73
C ASN A 36 11.33 -66.50 33.99
N GLU A 37 10.33 -67.27 34.38
CA GLU A 37 9.00 -67.28 33.74
C GLU A 37 8.36 -65.89 33.76
N SER A 38 8.44 -65.18 34.89
CA SER A 38 7.90 -63.80 34.99
C SER A 38 8.66 -62.81 34.10
N MET A 39 9.96 -63.04 33.86
CA MET A 39 10.76 -62.22 32.96
C MET A 39 10.39 -62.50 31.50
N ASP A 40 10.22 -63.77 31.14
CA ASP A 40 9.80 -64.21 29.81
C ASP A 40 8.38 -63.70 29.47
N ASP A 41 7.47 -63.72 30.45
CA ASP A 41 6.10 -63.18 30.35
C ASP A 41 6.04 -61.64 30.43
N SER A 42 7.19 -60.95 30.53
CA SER A 42 7.27 -59.48 30.67
C SER A 42 6.52 -58.91 31.87
N LEU A 43 6.33 -59.70 32.93
CA LEU A 43 5.72 -59.28 34.20
C LEU A 43 6.77 -58.62 35.10
N LEU A 44 7.32 -57.49 34.64
CA LEU A 44 8.52 -56.88 35.22
C LEU A 44 8.36 -56.46 36.70
N SER A 45 7.19 -55.98 37.10
CA SER A 45 6.92 -55.67 38.51
C SER A 45 6.96 -56.92 39.38
N ARG A 46 6.52 -58.06 38.85
CA ARG A 46 6.54 -59.35 39.54
C ARG A 46 7.96 -59.88 39.66
N VAL A 47 8.78 -59.71 38.63
CA VAL A 47 10.23 -60.04 38.67
C VAL A 47 10.93 -59.28 39.81
N VAL A 48 10.65 -57.99 39.98
CA VAL A 48 11.21 -57.18 41.08
C VAL A 48 10.80 -57.71 42.46
N GLU A 49 9.53 -58.08 42.65
CA GLU A 49 9.03 -58.65 43.91
C GLU A 49 9.70 -59.99 44.23
N LEU A 50 9.67 -60.93 43.29
CA LEU A 50 10.22 -62.28 43.46
C LEU A 50 11.75 -62.24 43.65
N SER A 51 12.45 -61.31 43.00
CA SER A 51 13.90 -61.15 43.16
C SER A 51 14.27 -60.68 44.57
N LYS A 52 13.48 -59.77 45.18
CA LYS A 52 13.67 -59.35 46.57
C LYS A 52 13.38 -60.48 47.56
N GLU A 53 12.36 -61.30 47.27
CA GLU A 53 12.05 -62.48 48.07
C GLU A 53 13.17 -63.53 48.00
N PHE A 54 13.75 -63.73 46.81
CA PHE A 54 14.87 -64.64 46.59
C PHE A 54 16.12 -64.19 47.35
N GLU A 55 16.49 -62.91 47.27
CA GLU A 55 17.62 -62.32 48.00
C GLU A 55 17.50 -62.52 49.52
N LYS A 56 16.30 -62.29 50.07
CA LYS A 56 16.04 -62.43 51.50
C LYS A 56 16.07 -63.89 51.97
N SER A 57 15.57 -64.80 51.14
CA SER A 57 15.36 -66.21 51.50
C SER A 57 16.61 -67.07 51.24
N TYR A 58 17.43 -66.69 50.26
CA TYR A 58 18.61 -67.46 49.79
C TYR A 58 19.86 -66.58 49.59
N PRO A 59 20.35 -65.87 50.64
CA PRO A 59 21.45 -64.90 50.52
C PRO A 59 22.83 -65.51 50.22
N GLN A 60 22.95 -66.83 50.22
CA GLN A 60 24.20 -67.57 49.93
C GLN A 60 24.09 -68.44 48.66
N SER A 61 23.00 -68.27 47.88
CA SER A 61 22.76 -69.00 46.64
C SER A 61 23.81 -68.69 45.58
N SER A 62 24.19 -69.70 44.79
CA SER A 62 25.02 -69.51 43.60
C SER A 62 24.30 -68.79 42.46
N ASP A 63 22.96 -68.78 42.46
CA ASP A 63 22.12 -68.16 41.43
C ASP A 63 21.80 -66.69 41.73
N LEU A 64 22.20 -66.20 42.90
CA LEU A 64 21.91 -64.85 43.37
C LEU A 64 22.43 -63.78 42.40
N SER A 65 23.61 -63.98 41.79
CA SER A 65 24.17 -63.05 40.80
C SER A 65 23.26 -62.87 39.58
N ALA A 66 22.70 -63.97 39.07
CA ALA A 66 21.77 -63.96 37.93
C ALA A 66 20.42 -63.32 38.30
N VAL A 67 19.97 -63.46 39.55
CA VAL A 67 18.77 -62.78 40.06
C VAL A 67 18.96 -61.25 40.11
N TYR A 68 20.12 -60.76 40.57
CA TYR A 68 20.41 -59.32 40.55
C TYR A 68 20.41 -58.73 39.14
N LEU A 69 20.91 -59.47 38.14
CA LEU A 69 20.87 -59.04 36.75
C LEU A 69 19.44 -58.88 36.21
N LYS A 70 18.58 -59.86 36.45
CA LYS A 70 17.15 -59.79 36.04
C LYS A 70 16.39 -58.70 36.78
N HIS A 71 16.68 -58.51 38.07
CA HIS A 71 16.11 -57.43 38.86
C HIS A 71 16.51 -56.06 38.29
N ALA A 72 17.78 -55.86 37.96
CA ALA A 72 18.25 -54.63 37.33
C ALA A 72 17.59 -54.39 35.96
N GLU A 73 17.53 -55.42 35.11
CA GLU A 73 16.87 -55.34 33.81
C GLU A 73 15.38 -54.95 33.93
N ALA A 74 14.65 -55.59 34.85
CA ALA A 74 13.24 -55.28 35.11
C ALA A 74 13.05 -53.83 35.60
N LEU A 75 13.91 -53.33 36.49
CA LEU A 75 13.84 -51.94 36.96
C LEU A 75 14.12 -50.93 35.84
N TYR A 76 15.03 -51.24 34.91
CA TYR A 76 15.31 -50.37 33.76
C TYR A 76 14.07 -50.22 32.87
N PHE A 77 13.44 -51.34 32.49
CA PHE A 77 12.26 -51.33 31.63
C PHE A 77 11.01 -50.75 32.30
N LEU A 78 10.95 -50.75 33.64
CA LEU A 78 9.95 -50.01 34.42
C LEU A 78 10.25 -48.50 34.56
N ALA A 79 11.32 -48.01 33.92
CA ALA A 79 11.84 -46.64 34.03
C ALA A 79 12.20 -46.21 35.46
N LYS A 80 12.55 -47.17 36.34
CA LYS A 80 12.94 -46.95 37.74
C LYS A 80 14.47 -46.86 37.89
N TYR A 81 15.07 -45.90 37.20
CA TYR A 81 16.53 -45.79 37.05
C TYR A 81 17.27 -45.55 38.38
N GLU A 82 16.71 -44.75 39.29
CA GLU A 82 17.33 -44.47 40.59
C GLU A 82 17.30 -45.70 41.51
N GLU A 83 16.21 -46.46 41.51
CA GLU A 83 16.09 -47.72 42.25
C GLU A 83 17.12 -48.75 41.74
N LEU A 84 17.31 -48.82 40.42
CA LEU A 84 18.31 -49.69 39.78
C LEU A 84 19.73 -49.33 40.23
N ILE A 85 20.10 -48.06 40.15
CA ILE A 85 21.45 -47.59 40.55
C ILE A 85 21.67 -47.89 42.04
N THR A 86 20.64 -47.68 42.86
CA THR A 86 20.70 -47.97 44.31
C THR A 86 20.92 -49.45 44.55
N LEU A 87 20.15 -50.35 43.90
CA LEU A 87 20.30 -51.80 43.99
C LEU A 87 21.74 -52.24 43.69
N LEU A 88 22.30 -51.77 42.58
CA LEU A 88 23.62 -52.19 42.09
C LEU A 88 24.80 -51.48 42.79
N SER A 89 24.53 -50.54 43.70
CA SER A 89 25.57 -49.81 44.45
C SER A 89 25.57 -50.14 45.95
N GLN A 90 24.76 -51.11 46.39
CA GLN A 90 24.67 -51.54 47.79
C GLN A 90 25.94 -52.29 48.26
N LYS A 91 26.22 -52.21 49.56
CA LYS A 91 27.28 -53.01 50.19
C LYS A 91 26.79 -54.43 50.42
N GLY A 92 27.64 -55.42 50.12
CA GLY A 92 27.32 -56.83 50.34
C GLY A 92 26.74 -57.56 49.12
N LEU A 93 26.95 -57.03 47.92
CA LEU A 93 26.60 -57.72 46.67
C LEU A 93 27.29 -59.11 46.59
N PRO A 94 26.65 -60.11 45.98
CA PRO A 94 27.27 -61.42 45.78
C PRO A 94 28.51 -61.31 44.90
N PRO A 95 29.47 -62.25 45.01
CA PRO A 95 30.60 -62.31 44.09
C PRO A 95 30.07 -62.58 42.68
N PHE A 96 30.20 -61.60 41.80
CA PHE A 96 29.85 -61.75 40.39
C PHE A 96 30.96 -62.46 39.63
N SER A 97 30.57 -63.26 38.63
CA SER A 97 31.53 -63.68 37.62
C SER A 97 32.08 -62.46 36.88
N VAL A 98 33.20 -62.64 36.15
CA VAL A 98 33.77 -61.57 35.31
C VAL A 98 32.71 -61.05 34.34
N GLU A 99 31.98 -61.96 33.68
CA GLU A 99 30.92 -61.64 32.74
C GLU A 99 29.74 -60.90 33.39
N ASP A 100 29.28 -61.36 34.56
CA ASP A 100 28.14 -60.74 35.25
C ASP A 100 28.49 -59.33 35.77
N SER A 101 29.74 -59.11 36.17
CA SER A 101 30.25 -57.79 36.54
C SER A 101 30.16 -56.81 35.36
N GLY A 102 30.44 -57.28 34.14
CA GLY A 102 30.27 -56.50 32.91
C GLY A 102 28.80 -56.17 32.61
N LYS A 103 27.90 -57.14 32.77
CA LYS A 103 26.44 -56.96 32.56
C LYS A 103 25.81 -56.00 33.56
N ILE A 104 26.24 -56.02 34.82
CA ILE A 104 25.80 -55.08 35.86
C ILE A 104 26.21 -53.65 35.51
N ALA A 105 27.48 -53.47 35.12
CA ALA A 105 27.99 -52.18 34.69
C ALA A 105 27.21 -51.65 33.47
N PHE A 106 26.86 -52.52 32.52
CA PHE A 106 26.01 -52.15 31.38
C PHE A 106 24.63 -51.60 31.80
N TRP A 107 23.89 -52.30 32.67
CA TRP A 107 22.57 -51.83 33.12
C TRP A 107 22.63 -50.54 33.92
N LYS A 108 23.68 -50.37 34.74
CA LYS A 108 23.93 -49.12 35.46
C LYS A 108 24.25 -47.97 34.50
N ALA A 109 25.03 -48.23 33.44
CA ALA A 109 25.32 -47.26 32.39
C ALA A 109 24.08 -46.85 31.60
N GLU A 110 23.20 -47.79 31.26
CA GLU A 110 21.92 -47.51 30.59
C GLU A 110 20.99 -46.65 31.47
N ALA A 111 20.93 -46.92 32.78
CA ALA A 111 20.18 -46.11 33.73
C ALA A 111 20.71 -44.67 33.81
N TYR A 112 22.04 -44.48 33.92
CA TYR A 112 22.64 -43.15 33.89
C TYR A 112 22.40 -42.42 32.56
N ARG A 113 22.48 -43.14 31.43
CA ARG A 113 22.20 -42.59 30.09
C ARG A 113 20.74 -42.12 29.96
N ALA A 114 19.78 -42.91 30.46
CA ALA A 114 18.37 -42.55 30.46
C ALA A 114 18.05 -41.33 31.34
N MET A 115 18.88 -41.07 32.36
CA MET A 115 18.84 -39.87 33.20
C MET A 115 19.71 -38.71 32.66
N GLU A 116 20.27 -38.83 31.45
CA GLU A 116 21.16 -37.84 30.83
C GLU A 116 22.43 -37.51 31.65
N LYS A 117 22.85 -38.44 32.52
CA LYS A 117 24.09 -38.35 33.32
C LYS A 117 25.25 -38.95 32.52
N TRP A 118 25.72 -38.21 31.52
CA TRP A 118 26.63 -38.71 30.48
C TRP A 118 27.97 -39.20 31.03
N ALA A 119 28.61 -38.44 31.93
CA ALA A 119 29.92 -38.79 32.50
C ALA A 119 29.89 -40.08 33.36
N GLU A 120 28.84 -40.27 34.17
CA GLU A 120 28.59 -41.49 34.92
C GLU A 120 28.32 -42.66 34.00
N ALA A 121 27.49 -42.47 32.96
CA ALA A 121 27.21 -43.51 31.98
C ALA A 121 28.49 -43.98 31.27
N ILE A 122 29.35 -43.06 30.85
CA ILE A 122 30.62 -43.37 30.17
C ILE A 122 31.53 -44.23 31.06
N ARG A 123 31.69 -43.88 32.35
CA ARG A 123 32.51 -44.66 33.30
C ARG A 123 32.00 -46.09 33.50
N GLU A 124 30.69 -46.26 33.58
CA GLU A 124 30.08 -47.58 33.73
C GLU A 124 30.16 -48.37 32.40
N TYR A 125 30.05 -47.72 31.24
CA TYR A 125 30.30 -48.38 29.94
C TYR A 125 31.77 -48.81 29.76
N GLU A 126 32.74 -48.04 30.24
CA GLU A 126 34.17 -48.44 30.27
C GLU A 126 34.40 -49.67 31.15
N THR A 127 33.67 -49.73 32.27
CA THR A 127 33.68 -50.88 33.16
C THR A 127 33.06 -52.11 32.49
N ALA A 128 31.93 -51.92 31.80
CA ALA A 128 31.28 -52.98 31.01
C ALA A 128 32.20 -53.50 29.89
N GLU A 129 32.83 -52.59 29.13
CA GLU A 129 33.75 -52.90 28.02
C GLU A 129 34.95 -53.75 28.48
N LYS A 130 35.43 -53.57 29.72
CA LYS A 130 36.58 -54.31 30.26
C LYS A 130 36.25 -55.76 30.63
N TYR A 131 35.02 -56.03 31.07
CA TYR A 131 34.65 -57.31 31.69
C TYR A 131 33.68 -58.16 30.86
N LEU A 132 32.98 -57.57 29.88
CA LEU A 132 32.09 -58.30 28.99
C LEU A 132 32.85 -59.14 27.97
N LEU A 133 32.44 -60.40 27.85
CA LEU A 133 32.91 -61.39 26.88
C LEU A 133 31.88 -61.62 25.77
N ASP A 134 30.58 -61.33 26.00
CA ASP A 134 29.53 -61.42 24.99
C ASP A 134 29.74 -60.37 23.86
N PRO A 135 30.07 -60.81 22.62
CA PRO A 135 30.33 -59.89 21.51
C PRO A 135 29.12 -59.02 21.14
N VAL A 136 27.89 -59.54 21.28
CA VAL A 136 26.67 -58.80 20.88
C VAL A 136 26.37 -57.68 21.86
N LEU A 137 26.52 -57.95 23.16
CA LEU A 137 26.34 -56.95 24.20
C LEU A 137 27.47 -55.91 24.18
N LEU A 138 28.70 -56.33 23.88
CA LEU A 138 29.85 -55.44 23.74
C LEU A 138 29.68 -54.43 22.60
N GLU A 139 29.13 -54.86 21.45
CA GLU A 139 28.78 -53.93 20.36
C GLU A 139 27.77 -52.88 20.82
N LYS A 140 26.73 -53.29 21.55
CA LYS A 140 25.72 -52.38 22.09
C LYS A 140 26.34 -51.38 23.08
N VAL A 141 27.28 -51.83 23.91
CA VAL A 141 28.08 -50.96 24.81
C VAL A 141 28.83 -49.91 24.00
N TRP A 142 29.54 -50.28 22.93
CA TRP A 142 30.28 -49.31 22.11
C TRP A 142 29.36 -48.28 21.44
N ILE A 143 28.21 -48.69 20.91
CA ILE A 143 27.21 -47.78 20.33
C ILE A 143 26.72 -46.79 21.39
N ARG A 144 26.32 -47.28 22.57
CA ARG A 144 25.72 -46.48 23.64
C ARG A 144 26.73 -45.57 24.32
N LYS A 145 27.95 -46.05 24.57
CA LYS A 145 29.10 -45.27 25.03
C LYS A 145 29.45 -44.17 24.05
N GLY A 146 29.53 -44.50 22.76
CA GLY A 146 29.79 -43.55 21.68
C GLY A 146 28.74 -42.43 21.64
N PHE A 147 27.46 -42.77 21.74
CA PHE A 147 26.38 -41.79 21.85
C PHE A 147 26.55 -40.89 23.08
N SER A 148 26.80 -41.46 24.27
CA SER A 148 27.03 -40.68 25.49
C SER A 148 28.26 -39.77 25.40
N LEU A 149 29.36 -40.23 24.80
CA LEU A 149 30.56 -39.42 24.55
C LEU A 149 30.26 -38.23 23.64
N TRP A 150 29.41 -38.41 22.63
CA TRP A 150 29.00 -37.32 21.75
C TRP A 150 28.14 -36.28 22.48
N GLN A 151 27.18 -36.73 23.31
CA GLN A 151 26.36 -35.82 24.13
C GLN A 151 27.18 -35.09 25.20
N ASP A 152 28.27 -35.68 25.70
CA ASP A 152 29.25 -35.08 26.63
C ASP A 152 30.22 -34.10 25.94
N GLY A 153 30.17 -33.97 24.60
CA GLY A 153 31.04 -33.09 23.81
C GLY A 153 32.39 -33.70 23.40
N ARG A 154 32.66 -34.96 23.73
CA ARG A 154 33.88 -35.71 23.38
C ARG A 154 33.76 -36.38 22.00
N THR A 155 33.50 -35.57 20.97
CA THR A 155 33.11 -36.03 19.62
C THR A 155 34.14 -36.97 18.95
N LYS A 156 35.44 -36.71 19.10
CA LYS A 156 36.49 -37.57 18.50
C LYS A 156 36.49 -38.97 19.11
N GLU A 157 36.42 -39.05 20.44
CA GLU A 157 36.38 -40.32 21.16
C GLU A 157 35.08 -41.08 20.88
N ALA A 158 33.97 -40.36 20.69
CA ALA A 158 32.71 -40.94 20.22
C ALA A 158 32.87 -41.63 18.87
N GLN A 159 33.46 -40.93 17.88
CA GLN A 159 33.69 -41.49 16.54
C GLN A 159 34.60 -42.73 16.57
N GLU A 160 35.72 -42.66 17.31
CA GLU A 160 36.63 -43.78 17.48
C GLU A 160 35.93 -44.98 18.12
N THR A 161 35.14 -44.76 19.17
CA THR A 161 34.40 -45.83 19.86
C THR A 161 33.34 -46.47 18.95
N ILE A 162 32.58 -45.67 18.21
CA ILE A 162 31.52 -46.16 17.31
C ILE A 162 32.11 -46.89 16.10
N SER A 163 33.28 -46.46 15.62
CA SER A 163 33.95 -47.07 14.47
C SER A 163 34.29 -48.55 14.68
N LYS A 164 34.48 -48.98 15.94
CA LYS A 164 34.72 -50.39 16.32
C LYS A 164 33.59 -51.32 15.86
N VAL A 165 32.36 -50.81 15.76
CA VAL A 165 31.16 -51.59 15.43
C VAL A 165 30.97 -51.74 13.92
N LEU A 166 31.66 -50.95 13.09
CA LEU A 166 31.45 -50.92 11.62
C LEU A 166 31.77 -52.23 10.90
N HIS A 167 32.53 -53.11 11.52
CA HIS A 167 32.87 -54.44 10.99
C HIS A 167 32.06 -55.57 11.60
N SER A 168 31.03 -55.24 12.40
CA SER A 168 30.14 -56.24 13.00
C SER A 168 29.38 -57.04 11.93
N LYS A 169 29.16 -58.33 12.23
CA LYS A 169 28.28 -59.20 11.44
C LYS A 169 26.79 -58.90 11.68
N ASN A 170 26.46 -58.16 12.74
CA ASN A 170 25.10 -57.74 13.04
C ASN A 170 24.74 -56.48 12.23
N ALA A 171 23.87 -56.65 11.23
CA ALA A 171 23.44 -55.56 10.36
C ALA A 171 22.70 -54.44 11.13
N ALA A 172 22.02 -54.76 12.23
CA ALA A 172 21.30 -53.78 13.05
C ALA A 172 22.28 -52.92 13.87
N SER A 173 23.26 -53.54 14.54
CA SER A 173 24.33 -52.83 15.27
C SER A 173 25.11 -51.90 14.33
N CYS A 174 25.51 -52.40 13.15
CA CYS A 174 26.19 -51.59 12.13
C CYS A 174 25.32 -50.40 11.66
N ALA A 175 24.03 -50.62 11.42
CA ALA A 175 23.11 -49.57 10.98
C ALA A 175 22.93 -48.48 12.05
N GLU A 176 22.84 -48.87 13.33
CA GLU A 176 22.73 -47.92 14.44
C GLU A 176 24.03 -47.11 14.64
N ALA A 177 25.19 -47.77 14.56
CA ALA A 177 26.50 -47.11 14.60
C ALA A 177 26.68 -46.08 13.47
N LEU A 178 26.38 -46.49 12.22
CA LEU A 178 26.45 -45.60 11.05
C LEU A 178 25.48 -44.42 11.16
N LEU A 179 24.29 -44.61 11.72
CA LEU A 179 23.32 -43.54 11.94
C LEU A 179 23.87 -42.47 12.89
N ILE A 180 24.53 -42.89 13.98
CA ILE A 180 25.14 -41.94 14.93
C ILE A 180 26.31 -41.22 14.28
N LEU A 181 27.17 -41.90 13.52
CA LEU A 181 28.27 -41.25 12.77
C LEU A 181 27.74 -40.22 11.76
N GLY A 182 26.64 -40.53 11.06
CA GLY A 182 25.97 -39.60 10.17
C GLY A 182 25.46 -38.35 10.89
N LYS A 183 24.84 -38.50 12.07
CA LYS A 183 24.40 -37.37 12.91
C LYS A 183 25.57 -36.54 13.43
N ILE A 184 26.68 -37.18 13.81
CA ILE A 184 27.92 -36.48 14.22
C ILE A 184 28.47 -35.67 13.04
N ALA A 185 28.59 -36.27 11.86
CA ALA A 185 29.05 -35.58 10.65
C ALA A 185 28.15 -34.37 10.32
N LEU A 186 26.83 -34.52 10.44
CA LEU A 186 25.87 -33.43 10.27
C LEU A 186 26.11 -32.30 11.29
N SER A 187 26.33 -32.63 12.57
CA SER A 187 26.61 -31.64 13.62
C SER A 187 27.93 -30.88 13.40
N ASN A 188 28.88 -31.50 12.69
CA ASN A 188 30.15 -30.88 12.30
C ASN A 188 30.05 -30.07 10.98
N GLY A 189 28.87 -30.01 10.33
CA GLY A 189 28.66 -29.33 9.05
C GLY A 189 29.06 -30.15 7.81
N ASN A 190 29.51 -31.40 7.97
CA ASN A 190 29.93 -32.27 6.88
C ASN A 190 28.74 -32.97 6.22
N GLN A 191 27.96 -32.24 5.42
CA GLN A 191 26.72 -32.76 4.82
C GLN A 191 26.93 -33.95 3.88
N ASN A 192 27.99 -33.95 3.07
CA ASN A 192 28.28 -35.05 2.13
C ASN A 192 28.63 -36.35 2.86
N GLU A 193 29.48 -36.25 3.89
CA GLU A 193 29.87 -37.39 4.72
C GLU A 193 28.66 -37.96 5.47
N ALA A 194 27.80 -37.09 6.02
CA ALA A 194 26.55 -37.48 6.65
C ALA A 194 25.63 -38.25 5.69
N LYS A 195 25.49 -37.77 4.44
CA LYS A 195 24.69 -38.42 3.40
C LYS A 195 25.20 -39.82 3.07
N GLU A 196 26.52 -40.02 2.96
CA GLU A 196 27.12 -41.33 2.72
C GLU A 196 26.86 -42.33 3.86
N TYR A 197 27.01 -41.88 5.11
CA TYR A 197 26.67 -42.70 6.27
C TYR A 197 25.18 -43.10 6.25
N PHE A 198 24.26 -42.16 6.02
CA PHE A 198 22.83 -42.47 5.98
C PHE A 198 22.45 -43.43 4.83
N HIS A 199 23.04 -43.27 3.64
CA HIS A 199 22.85 -44.24 2.54
C HIS A 199 23.33 -45.65 2.94
N SER A 200 24.46 -45.73 3.66
CA SER A 200 24.98 -47.00 4.17
C SER A 200 24.07 -47.65 5.21
N VAL A 201 23.41 -46.85 6.05
CA VAL A 201 22.37 -47.34 6.99
C VAL A 201 21.21 -47.97 6.22
N ILE A 202 20.68 -47.27 5.22
CA ILE A 202 19.53 -47.72 4.42
C ILE A 202 19.88 -49.00 3.65
N ALA A 203 21.08 -49.08 3.07
CA ALA A 203 21.53 -50.26 2.33
C ALA A 203 21.62 -51.52 3.21
N LYS A 204 21.97 -51.37 4.49
CA LYS A 204 22.09 -52.49 5.44
C LYS A 204 20.76 -52.88 6.08
N SER A 205 19.94 -51.90 6.46
CA SER A 205 18.71 -52.12 7.23
C SER A 205 17.60 -51.15 6.82
N PRO A 206 16.99 -51.30 5.62
CA PRO A 206 16.09 -50.29 5.05
C PRO A 206 14.75 -50.11 5.78
N ASN A 207 14.29 -51.15 6.48
CA ASN A 207 13.00 -51.19 7.19
C ASN A 207 13.18 -51.30 8.72
N SER A 208 14.35 -50.95 9.26
CA SER A 208 14.55 -50.85 10.70
C SER A 208 14.29 -49.42 11.18
N GLN A 209 14.17 -49.22 12.50
CA GLN A 209 14.08 -47.88 13.09
C GLN A 209 15.22 -46.96 12.62
N SER A 210 16.45 -47.48 12.56
CA SER A 210 17.61 -46.73 12.07
C SER A 210 17.54 -46.43 10.58
N GLY A 211 17.03 -47.36 9.77
CA GLY A 211 16.82 -47.16 8.33
C GLY A 211 15.78 -46.09 8.02
N ILE A 212 14.66 -46.08 8.75
CA ILE A 212 13.61 -45.07 8.61
C ILE A 212 14.14 -43.70 9.03
N GLU A 213 14.86 -43.64 10.16
CA GLU A 213 15.45 -42.38 10.60
C GLU A 213 16.52 -41.86 9.62
N ALA A 214 17.35 -42.73 9.05
CA ALA A 214 18.31 -42.35 8.01
C ALA A 214 17.62 -41.76 6.76
N LYS A 215 16.49 -42.33 6.33
CA LYS A 215 15.68 -41.76 5.23
C LYS A 215 15.18 -40.35 5.57
N TYR A 216 14.71 -40.13 6.80
CA TYR A 216 14.31 -38.80 7.27
C TYR A 216 15.45 -37.77 7.16
N TRP A 217 16.64 -38.13 7.64
CA TRP A 217 17.80 -37.21 7.58
C TRP A 217 18.29 -36.95 6.15
N ILE A 218 18.23 -37.95 5.25
CA ILE A 218 18.53 -37.72 3.82
C ILE A 218 17.51 -36.79 3.19
N GLY A 219 16.21 -36.99 3.46
CA GLY A 219 15.16 -36.09 3.00
C GLY A 219 15.43 -34.65 3.43
N LYS A 220 15.80 -34.44 4.70
CA LYS A 220 16.14 -33.12 5.25
C LYS A 220 17.35 -32.47 4.57
N LEU A 221 18.38 -33.26 4.25
CA LEU A 221 19.56 -32.77 3.51
C LEU A 221 19.22 -32.37 2.06
N LEU A 222 18.21 -33.00 1.46
CA LEU A 222 17.80 -32.73 0.08
C LEU A 222 16.76 -31.61 -0.02
N GLU A 223 15.94 -31.38 1.01
CA GLU A 223 14.79 -30.46 1.01
C GLU A 223 15.13 -29.06 0.45
N GLN A 224 16.28 -28.49 0.83
CA GLN A 224 16.64 -27.11 0.47
C GLN A 224 17.08 -26.94 -0.99
N ASN A 225 17.77 -27.94 -1.56
CA ASN A 225 18.40 -27.81 -2.89
C ASN A 225 17.71 -28.66 -3.96
N HIS A 226 17.10 -29.78 -3.55
CA HIS A 226 16.50 -30.80 -4.42
C HIS A 226 15.18 -31.33 -3.83
N PRO A 227 14.15 -30.48 -3.65
CA PRO A 227 12.90 -30.86 -2.99
C PRO A 227 12.20 -32.04 -3.69
N GLN A 228 12.31 -32.16 -5.01
CA GLN A 228 11.75 -33.30 -5.76
C GLN A 228 12.37 -34.64 -5.36
N GLU A 229 13.67 -34.67 -5.07
CA GLU A 229 14.38 -35.88 -4.62
C GLU A 229 14.09 -36.21 -3.15
N ALA A 230 13.71 -35.21 -2.34
CA ALA A 230 13.41 -35.39 -0.91
C ALA A 230 12.07 -36.12 -0.67
N VAL A 231 11.05 -35.86 -1.50
CA VAL A 231 9.69 -36.44 -1.39
C VAL A 231 9.67 -37.96 -1.18
N PRO A 232 10.32 -38.81 -2.01
CA PRO A 232 10.26 -40.26 -1.84
C PRO A 232 10.85 -40.75 -0.51
N TYR A 233 11.85 -40.04 0.04
CA TYR A 233 12.41 -40.39 1.35
C TYR A 233 11.42 -40.10 2.48
N PHE A 234 10.79 -38.92 2.48
CA PHE A 234 9.78 -38.58 3.48
C PHE A 234 8.50 -39.43 3.34
N GLN A 235 8.08 -39.75 2.11
CA GLN A 235 6.96 -40.65 1.86
C GLN A 235 7.23 -42.05 2.44
N SER A 236 8.44 -42.59 2.23
CA SER A 236 8.84 -43.86 2.84
C SER A 236 8.88 -43.82 4.37
N VAL A 237 9.13 -42.66 4.98
CA VAL A 237 9.09 -42.51 6.43
C VAL A 237 7.66 -42.64 6.91
N VAL A 238 6.73 -41.86 6.35
CA VAL A 238 5.34 -41.81 6.82
C VAL A 238 4.53 -43.08 6.53
N ASP A 239 4.88 -43.83 5.48
CA ASP A 239 4.23 -45.10 5.14
C ASP A 239 4.60 -46.23 6.14
N GLN A 240 5.74 -46.12 6.83
CA GLN A 240 6.26 -47.14 7.76
C GLN A 240 5.92 -46.79 9.22
N ALA A 241 4.64 -46.56 9.48
CA ALA A 241 4.13 -45.99 10.73
C ALA A 241 4.42 -46.79 12.03
N GLY A 242 4.83 -48.06 11.92
CA GLY A 242 4.96 -49.00 13.03
C GLY A 242 6.23 -48.88 13.89
N PHE A 243 7.23 -48.07 13.50
CA PHE A 243 8.55 -48.08 14.15
C PHE A 243 8.84 -46.90 15.09
N SER A 244 8.35 -45.68 14.79
CA SER A 244 8.52 -44.52 15.68
C SER A 244 7.47 -43.44 15.38
N ARG A 245 6.53 -43.24 16.32
CA ARG A 245 5.46 -42.24 16.17
C ARG A 245 6.00 -40.82 15.97
N ASP A 246 7.04 -40.45 16.70
CA ASP A 246 7.59 -39.08 16.66
C ASP A 246 8.26 -38.78 15.31
N ILE A 247 9.03 -39.74 14.77
CA ILE A 247 9.65 -39.60 13.45
C ILE A 247 8.58 -39.55 12.35
N ASN A 248 7.47 -40.29 12.50
CA ASN A 248 6.36 -40.22 11.55
C ASN A 248 5.68 -38.85 11.55
N VAL A 249 5.44 -38.26 12.72
CA VAL A 249 4.86 -36.91 12.83
C VAL A 249 5.79 -35.89 12.18
N LEU A 250 7.10 -35.94 12.47
CA LEU A 250 8.08 -35.07 11.82
C LEU A 250 8.15 -35.31 10.30
N GLY A 251 8.08 -36.57 9.87
CA GLY A 251 8.04 -36.94 8.46
C GLY A 251 6.86 -36.32 7.71
N PHE A 252 5.66 -36.34 8.29
CA PHE A 252 4.49 -35.66 7.70
C PHE A 252 4.67 -34.15 7.64
N PHE A 253 5.30 -33.55 8.66
CA PHE A 253 5.57 -32.12 8.69
C PHE A 253 6.51 -31.69 7.56
N GLU A 254 7.67 -32.35 7.45
CA GLU A 254 8.66 -32.03 6.42
C GLU A 254 8.17 -32.40 5.01
N LEU A 255 7.39 -33.49 4.87
CA LEU A 255 6.73 -33.83 3.61
C LEU A 255 5.77 -32.71 3.17
N GLY A 256 4.97 -32.18 4.09
CA GLY A 256 4.07 -31.05 3.81
C GLY A 256 4.84 -29.80 3.37
N LYS A 257 5.91 -29.43 4.07
CA LYS A 257 6.79 -28.31 3.69
C LYS A 257 7.44 -28.51 2.33
N THR A 258 7.92 -29.72 2.05
CA THR A 258 8.52 -30.08 0.75
C THR A 258 7.49 -29.92 -0.38
N TYR A 259 6.24 -30.35 -0.17
CA TYR A 259 5.18 -30.14 -1.15
C TYR A 259 4.83 -28.66 -1.36
N LEU A 260 4.87 -27.82 -0.32
CA LEU A 260 4.72 -26.36 -0.49
C LEU A 260 5.83 -25.76 -1.34
N ALA A 261 7.08 -26.17 -1.13
CA ALA A 261 8.22 -25.73 -1.94
C ALA A 261 8.13 -26.18 -3.41
N LEU A 262 7.37 -27.25 -3.68
CA LEU A 262 7.08 -27.74 -5.03
C LEU A 262 5.78 -27.17 -5.62
N GLU A 263 5.15 -26.20 -4.95
CA GLU A 263 3.84 -25.63 -5.32
C GLU A 263 2.69 -26.66 -5.40
N GLU A 264 2.88 -27.84 -4.79
CA GLU A 264 1.87 -28.92 -4.71
C GLU A 264 1.00 -28.76 -3.45
N THR A 265 0.40 -27.58 -3.28
CA THR A 265 -0.32 -27.17 -2.06
C THR A 265 -1.42 -28.15 -1.61
N GLY A 266 -2.09 -28.80 -2.56
CA GLY A 266 -3.09 -29.84 -2.25
C GLY A 266 -2.54 -31.06 -1.52
N LYS A 267 -1.34 -31.53 -1.91
CA LYS A 267 -0.68 -32.65 -1.21
C LYS A 267 -0.09 -32.19 0.12
N ALA A 268 0.41 -30.96 0.18
CA ALA A 268 0.89 -30.35 1.41
C ALA A 268 -0.21 -30.31 2.49
N MET A 269 -1.40 -29.79 2.14
CA MET A 269 -2.56 -29.72 3.03
C MET A 269 -2.93 -31.11 3.59
N GLN A 270 -2.94 -32.15 2.75
CA GLN A 270 -3.22 -33.52 3.20
C GLN A 270 -2.13 -34.09 4.12
N ALA A 271 -0.86 -33.80 3.85
CA ALA A 271 0.26 -34.24 4.69
C ALA A 271 0.18 -33.59 6.08
N PHE A 272 -0.13 -32.31 6.17
CA PHE A 272 -0.33 -31.62 7.45
C PHE A 272 -1.54 -32.17 8.21
N GLU A 273 -2.66 -32.44 7.55
CA GLU A 273 -3.84 -33.05 8.18
C GLU A 273 -3.51 -34.42 8.81
N LYS A 274 -2.83 -35.28 8.06
CA LYS A 274 -2.42 -36.61 8.54
C LYS A 274 -1.46 -36.51 9.73
N GLY A 275 -0.43 -35.65 9.62
CA GLY A 275 0.52 -35.42 10.72
C GLY A 275 -0.16 -34.88 11.99
N LEU A 276 -1.11 -33.95 11.82
CA LEU A 276 -1.88 -33.37 12.92
C LEU A 276 -2.69 -34.43 13.67
N SER A 277 -3.32 -35.37 12.95
CA SER A 277 -4.11 -36.46 13.57
C SER A 277 -3.27 -37.43 14.43
N LEU A 278 -1.96 -37.53 14.15
CA LEU A 278 -1.04 -38.40 14.87
C LEU A 278 -0.32 -37.67 16.01
N CYS A 279 -0.21 -36.34 15.95
CA CYS A 279 0.49 -35.53 16.92
C CYS A 279 -0.28 -35.41 18.24
N ARG A 280 0.44 -35.52 19.37
CA ARG A 280 -0.12 -35.35 20.74
C ARG A 280 0.40 -34.13 21.49
N LYS A 281 1.49 -33.51 21.02
CA LYS A 281 2.12 -32.35 21.68
C LYS A 281 1.46 -31.07 21.17
N GLU A 282 0.85 -30.30 22.06
CA GLU A 282 0.03 -29.13 21.70
C GLU A 282 0.79 -28.09 20.87
N ASP A 283 2.03 -27.75 21.22
CA ASP A 283 2.80 -26.74 20.47
C ASP A 283 3.13 -27.21 19.04
N VAL A 284 3.36 -28.52 18.85
CA VAL A 284 3.57 -29.12 17.53
C VAL A 284 2.25 -29.17 16.76
N GLN A 285 1.14 -29.49 17.42
CA GLN A 285 -0.20 -29.43 16.81
C GLN A 285 -0.51 -28.02 16.29
N LEU A 286 -0.22 -26.97 17.08
CA LEU A 286 -0.40 -25.59 16.66
C LEU A 286 0.40 -25.27 15.39
N LEU A 287 1.65 -25.74 15.31
CA LEU A 287 2.47 -25.57 14.11
C LEU A 287 1.82 -26.23 12.89
N PHE A 288 1.35 -27.47 13.01
CA PHE A 288 0.60 -28.14 11.95
C PHE A 288 -0.67 -27.39 11.54
N VAL A 289 -1.41 -26.85 12.50
CA VAL A 289 -2.62 -26.06 12.24
C VAL A 289 -2.30 -24.81 11.42
N LYS A 290 -1.22 -24.10 11.74
CA LYS A 290 -0.77 -22.90 10.99
C LYS A 290 -0.55 -23.24 9.51
N TYR A 291 0.35 -24.19 9.24
CA TYR A 291 0.65 -24.60 7.86
C TYR A 291 -0.54 -25.23 7.12
N TYR A 292 -1.41 -25.96 7.82
CA TYR A 292 -2.63 -26.52 7.24
C TYR A 292 -3.61 -25.43 6.81
N LEU A 293 -3.81 -24.41 7.64
CA LEU A 293 -4.67 -23.27 7.31
C LEU A 293 -4.09 -22.44 6.16
N ASP A 294 -2.79 -22.14 6.18
CA ASP A 294 -2.12 -21.40 5.11
C ASP A 294 -2.27 -22.11 3.75
N ALA A 295 -2.06 -23.45 3.73
CA ALA A 295 -2.28 -24.26 2.54
C ALA A 295 -3.76 -24.27 2.11
N ALA A 296 -4.71 -24.29 3.06
CA ALA A 296 -6.13 -24.25 2.75
C ALA A 296 -6.58 -22.90 2.17
N ILE A 297 -6.04 -21.79 2.66
CA ILE A 297 -6.29 -20.43 2.12
C ILE A 297 -5.79 -20.35 0.68
N ALA A 298 -4.56 -20.79 0.41
CA ALA A 298 -3.99 -20.81 -0.93
C ALA A 298 -4.81 -21.66 -1.93
N LEU A 299 -5.57 -22.64 -1.45
CA LEU A 299 -6.48 -23.48 -2.26
C LEU A 299 -7.93 -22.99 -2.30
N GLY A 300 -8.28 -21.92 -1.58
CA GLY A 300 -9.68 -21.47 -1.42
C GLY A 300 -10.58 -22.46 -0.66
N ARG A 301 -10.01 -23.34 0.16
CA ARG A 301 -10.70 -24.43 0.90
C ARG A 301 -10.77 -24.21 2.40
N LEU A 302 -10.71 -22.96 2.86
CA LEU A 302 -10.71 -22.61 4.27
C LEU A 302 -11.92 -23.19 5.03
N ASN A 303 -13.14 -23.11 4.48
CA ASN A 303 -14.34 -23.64 5.12
C ASN A 303 -14.25 -25.14 5.45
N GLU A 304 -13.68 -25.92 4.55
CA GLU A 304 -13.46 -27.34 4.77
C GLU A 304 -12.41 -27.58 5.85
N ALA A 305 -11.29 -26.87 5.79
CA ALA A 305 -10.23 -26.94 6.79
C ALA A 305 -10.76 -26.60 8.19
N ARG A 306 -11.62 -25.58 8.29
CA ARG A 306 -12.29 -25.19 9.54
C ARG A 306 -13.17 -26.29 10.12
N GLN A 307 -14.07 -26.84 9.31
CA GLN A 307 -14.95 -27.93 9.75
C GLN A 307 -14.14 -29.14 10.22
N LYS A 308 -13.05 -29.44 9.51
CA LYS A 308 -12.15 -30.52 9.88
C LYS A 308 -11.45 -30.23 11.21
N LEU A 309 -10.87 -29.04 11.40
CA LEU A 309 -10.24 -28.65 12.67
C LEU A 309 -11.23 -28.68 13.84
N PHE A 310 -12.46 -28.19 13.64
CA PHE A 310 -13.52 -28.25 14.66
C PHE A 310 -13.89 -29.70 15.03
N SER A 311 -13.86 -30.62 14.07
CA SER A 311 -14.11 -32.04 14.33
C SER A 311 -12.96 -32.73 15.08
N MET A 312 -11.72 -32.26 14.89
CA MET A 312 -10.52 -32.83 15.53
C MET A 312 -10.26 -32.24 16.91
N PHE A 313 -10.57 -30.95 17.08
CA PHE A 313 -10.37 -30.19 18.30
C PHE A 313 -11.65 -29.44 18.61
N PRO A 314 -12.31 -29.71 19.75
CA PRO A 314 -13.35 -28.81 20.22
C PRO A 314 -12.66 -27.46 20.51
N LEU A 315 -12.95 -26.44 19.69
CA LEU A 315 -12.31 -25.12 19.74
C LEU A 315 -12.82 -24.31 20.95
N GLU A 316 -12.59 -24.85 22.13
CA GLU A 316 -13.05 -24.32 23.41
C GLU A 316 -12.46 -22.93 23.69
N LYS A 317 -13.14 -22.19 24.56
CA LYS A 317 -12.67 -20.91 25.05
C LYS A 317 -11.38 -21.14 25.86
N GLY A 318 -10.27 -20.52 25.44
CA GLY A 318 -8.95 -20.71 26.08
C GLY A 318 -7.96 -21.61 25.33
N SER A 319 -8.36 -22.22 24.21
CA SER A 319 -7.44 -23.01 23.35
C SER A 319 -6.55 -22.12 22.48
N LYS A 320 -5.24 -22.39 22.42
CA LYS A 320 -4.30 -21.74 21.47
C LYS A 320 -4.71 -21.95 20.02
N ILE A 321 -5.08 -23.19 19.67
CA ILE A 321 -5.58 -23.56 18.34
C ILE A 321 -6.88 -22.80 18.04
N GLY A 322 -7.81 -22.75 18.98
CA GLY A 322 -9.05 -22.00 18.84
C GLY A 322 -8.86 -20.49 18.67
N ALA A 323 -7.88 -19.90 19.35
CA ALA A 323 -7.53 -18.49 19.16
C ALA A 323 -6.96 -18.24 17.75
N TRP A 324 -6.04 -19.09 17.28
CA TRP A 324 -5.43 -18.95 15.96
C TRP A 324 -6.44 -19.14 14.82
N VAL A 325 -7.32 -20.14 14.92
CA VAL A 325 -8.39 -20.35 13.93
C VAL A 325 -9.27 -19.10 13.81
N ARG A 326 -9.73 -18.54 14.94
CA ARG A 326 -10.55 -17.30 14.93
C ARG A 326 -9.80 -16.11 14.33
N PHE A 327 -8.49 -16.01 14.54
CA PHE A 327 -7.68 -14.93 14.00
C PHE A 327 -7.62 -15.01 12.47
N ILE A 328 -7.33 -16.20 11.93
CA ILE A 328 -7.34 -16.46 10.49
C ILE A 328 -8.72 -16.23 9.88
N GLU A 329 -9.78 -16.65 10.57
CA GLU A 329 -11.16 -16.35 10.13
C GLU A 329 -11.38 -14.85 9.99
N ALA A 330 -10.96 -14.05 10.96
CA ALA A 330 -11.14 -12.62 10.87
C ALA A 330 -10.35 -12.00 9.70
N GLU A 331 -9.09 -12.40 9.49
CA GLU A 331 -8.27 -11.93 8.37
C GLU A 331 -8.92 -12.24 7.01
N GLU A 332 -9.48 -13.44 6.86
CA GLU A 332 -10.10 -13.88 5.60
C GLU A 332 -11.46 -13.23 5.35
N GLU A 333 -12.25 -13.03 6.40
CA GLU A 333 -13.52 -12.30 6.28
C GLU A 333 -13.27 -10.83 5.95
N ALA A 334 -12.21 -10.21 6.50
CA ALA A 334 -11.79 -8.86 6.12
C ALA A 334 -11.40 -8.76 4.64
N LYS A 335 -10.64 -9.72 4.11
CA LYS A 335 -10.30 -9.78 2.67
C LYS A 335 -11.52 -9.93 1.76
N ASN A 336 -12.60 -10.52 2.27
CA ASN A 336 -13.87 -10.66 1.56
C ASN A 336 -14.82 -9.47 1.80
N ASP A 337 -14.31 -8.33 2.27
CA ASP A 337 -15.05 -7.12 2.62
C ASP A 337 -16.14 -7.34 3.71
N GLN A 338 -16.09 -8.44 4.45
CA GLN A 338 -17.01 -8.75 5.56
C GLN A 338 -16.48 -8.20 6.89
N TYR A 339 -16.25 -6.88 6.92
CA TYR A 339 -15.57 -6.22 8.03
C TYR A 339 -16.31 -6.38 9.38
N ASP A 340 -17.64 -6.30 9.42
CA ASP A 340 -18.41 -6.42 10.68
C ASP A 340 -18.15 -7.75 11.40
N PHE A 341 -18.08 -8.85 10.64
CA PHE A 341 -17.84 -10.17 11.20
C PHE A 341 -16.38 -10.36 11.61
N ALA A 342 -15.44 -9.85 10.80
CA ALA A 342 -14.02 -9.84 11.14
C ALA A 342 -13.74 -9.07 12.45
N LEU A 343 -14.32 -7.88 12.60
CA LEU A 343 -14.23 -7.05 13.79
C LEU A 343 -14.78 -7.78 15.02
N LEU A 344 -15.96 -8.41 14.92
CA LEU A 344 -16.58 -9.18 16.00
C LEU A 344 -15.66 -10.33 16.47
N LEU A 345 -15.00 -11.02 15.54
CA LEU A 345 -14.07 -12.11 15.86
C LEU A 345 -12.81 -11.59 16.57
N LEU A 346 -12.21 -10.51 16.08
CA LEU A 346 -11.01 -9.91 16.66
C LEU A 346 -11.26 -9.26 18.02
N GLU A 347 -12.40 -8.59 18.20
CA GLU A 347 -12.78 -8.01 19.50
C GLU A 347 -12.91 -9.08 20.58
N LYS A 348 -13.48 -10.25 20.25
CA LYS A 348 -13.53 -11.40 21.17
C LYS A 348 -12.14 -11.97 21.46
N LEU A 349 -11.18 -11.83 20.53
CA LEU A 349 -9.82 -12.29 20.72
C LEU A 349 -8.99 -11.35 21.60
N LEU A 350 -9.36 -10.08 21.77
CA LEU A 350 -8.62 -9.15 22.64
C LEU A 350 -8.46 -9.66 24.08
N ASP A 351 -9.50 -10.32 24.62
CA ASP A 351 -9.49 -10.93 25.95
C ASP A 351 -8.56 -12.15 26.07
N SER A 352 -8.15 -12.73 24.95
CA SER A 352 -7.40 -14.00 24.87
C SER A 352 -6.19 -13.95 23.93
N GLN A 353 -5.73 -12.74 23.60
CA GLN A 353 -4.66 -12.52 22.62
C GLN A 353 -3.32 -13.18 23.01
N SER A 354 -3.05 -13.35 24.31
CA SER A 354 -1.85 -14.05 24.81
C SER A 354 -1.75 -15.49 24.31
N LEU A 355 -2.88 -16.10 23.91
CA LEU A 355 -2.93 -17.45 23.36
C LEU A 355 -2.39 -17.54 21.92
N LEU A 356 -2.35 -16.44 21.17
CA LEU A 356 -1.79 -16.41 19.81
C LEU A 356 -0.26 -16.53 19.82
N GLY A 357 0.38 -16.16 20.94
CA GLY A 357 1.83 -16.07 21.05
C GLY A 357 2.44 -14.93 20.24
N THR A 358 1.60 -14.02 19.71
CA THR A 358 2.00 -12.83 18.94
C THR A 358 1.61 -11.58 19.72
N ASP A 359 2.57 -10.70 19.98
CA ASP A 359 2.34 -9.52 20.82
C ASP A 359 1.62 -8.40 20.05
N LYS A 360 0.44 -8.01 20.52
CA LYS A 360 -0.40 -6.94 19.95
C LYS A 360 -0.82 -7.09 18.48
N GLN A 361 -0.72 -8.28 17.91
CA GLN A 361 -1.11 -8.55 16.53
C GLN A 361 -2.61 -8.27 16.29
N VAL A 362 -3.47 -8.57 17.26
CA VAL A 362 -4.92 -8.36 17.16
C VAL A 362 -5.24 -6.87 17.09
N GLU A 363 -4.64 -6.06 17.96
CA GLU A 363 -4.80 -4.60 17.93
C GLU A 363 -4.31 -4.01 16.60
N TYR A 364 -3.16 -4.44 16.08
CA TYR A 364 -2.69 -4.00 14.77
C TYR A 364 -3.69 -4.35 13.66
N THR A 365 -4.20 -5.59 13.66
CA THR A 365 -5.14 -6.08 12.64
C THR A 365 -6.47 -5.31 12.68
N LEU A 366 -7.00 -5.06 13.88
CA LEU A 366 -8.16 -4.18 14.07
C LEU A 366 -7.90 -2.78 13.49
N GLY A 367 -6.73 -2.21 13.79
CA GLY A 367 -6.31 -0.92 13.25
C GLY A 367 -6.32 -0.90 11.72
N ARG A 368 -5.74 -1.93 11.08
CA ARG A 368 -5.69 -2.08 9.62
C ARG A 368 -7.08 -2.19 9.00
N ILE A 369 -7.95 -3.02 9.55
CA ILE A 369 -9.33 -3.18 9.06
C ILE A 369 -10.10 -1.87 9.16
N TYR A 370 -10.03 -1.17 10.30
CA TYR A 370 -10.69 0.13 10.43
C TYR A 370 -10.13 1.17 9.45
N TYR A 371 -8.83 1.12 9.13
CA TYR A 371 -8.21 1.99 8.13
C TYR A 371 -8.73 1.70 6.72
N GLU A 372 -8.81 0.42 6.33
CA GLU A 372 -9.36 -0.04 5.04
C GLU A 372 -10.83 0.36 4.86
N MET A 373 -11.63 0.34 5.93
CA MET A 373 -13.00 0.86 5.95
C MET A 373 -13.11 2.40 5.83
N GLY A 374 -11.98 3.12 5.81
CA GLY A 374 -11.93 4.59 5.86
C GLY A 374 -12.22 5.21 7.23
N SER A 375 -12.41 4.39 8.27
CA SER A 375 -12.71 4.82 9.65
C SER A 375 -11.42 5.16 10.40
N LYS A 376 -10.89 6.36 10.16
CA LYS A 376 -9.56 6.77 10.63
C LYS A 376 -9.46 6.94 12.16
N GLU A 377 -10.50 7.37 12.89
CA GLU A 377 -10.39 7.52 14.36
C GLU A 377 -10.26 6.18 15.09
N PRO A 378 -11.13 5.16 14.85
CA PRO A 378 -10.94 3.83 15.42
C PRO A 378 -9.59 3.21 15.03
N ALA A 379 -9.19 3.34 13.77
CA ALA A 379 -7.89 2.84 13.29
C ALA A 379 -6.73 3.41 14.10
N THR A 380 -6.71 4.74 14.27
CA THR A 380 -5.68 5.45 15.05
C THR A 380 -5.60 4.90 16.48
N LYS A 381 -6.74 4.70 17.15
CA LYS A 381 -6.80 4.16 18.51
C LYS A 381 -6.11 2.80 18.62
N TYR A 382 -6.43 1.87 17.73
CA TYR A 382 -5.89 0.51 17.77
C TYR A 382 -4.41 0.47 17.36
N PHE A 383 -3.98 1.27 16.38
CA PHE A 383 -2.56 1.37 16.06
C PHE A 383 -1.73 1.91 17.22
N TYR A 384 -2.21 2.91 17.98
CA TYR A 384 -1.53 3.36 19.19
C TYR A 384 -1.39 2.27 20.25
N GLN A 385 -2.39 1.37 20.37
CA GLN A 385 -2.29 0.22 21.26
C GLN A 385 -1.27 -0.80 20.75
N ALA A 386 -1.18 -0.99 19.43
CA ALA A 386 -0.20 -1.88 18.80
C ALA A 386 1.25 -1.41 18.93
N LEU A 387 1.49 -0.10 19.13
CA LEU A 387 2.85 0.43 19.38
C LEU A 387 3.50 -0.13 20.65
N ALA A 388 2.71 -0.62 21.60
CA ALA A 388 3.22 -1.24 22.82
C ALA A 388 3.82 -2.64 22.59
N SER A 389 3.75 -3.17 21.35
CA SER A 389 4.32 -4.46 21.00
C SER A 389 5.84 -4.49 21.15
N MET A 390 6.36 -5.57 21.71
CA MET A 390 7.77 -5.93 21.66
C MET A 390 8.18 -6.49 20.29
N ASP A 391 7.21 -6.87 19.46
CA ASP A 391 7.46 -7.28 18.08
C ASP A 391 7.75 -6.04 17.21
N ALA A 392 8.97 -6.01 16.65
CA ALA A 392 9.43 -4.93 15.80
C ALA A 392 8.55 -4.79 14.54
N HIS A 393 8.10 -5.91 13.96
CA HIS A 393 7.27 -5.91 12.76
C HIS A 393 5.91 -5.26 13.04
N VAL A 394 5.24 -5.66 14.12
CA VAL A 394 3.93 -5.11 14.51
C VAL A 394 4.02 -3.61 14.82
N SER A 395 5.02 -3.22 15.61
CA SER A 395 5.19 -1.82 15.99
C SER A 395 5.62 -0.93 14.82
N GLU A 396 6.42 -1.44 13.88
CA GLU A 396 6.77 -0.75 12.63
C GLU A 396 5.53 -0.49 11.76
N HIS A 397 4.74 -1.53 11.49
CA HIS A 397 3.55 -1.42 10.66
C HIS A 397 2.54 -0.44 11.27
N ALA A 398 2.32 -0.51 12.58
CA ALA A 398 1.45 0.44 13.28
C ALA A 398 1.93 1.90 13.14
N LEU A 399 3.24 2.16 13.24
CA LEU A 399 3.81 3.48 13.00
C LEU A 399 3.60 3.94 11.56
N PHE A 400 3.80 3.04 10.60
CA PHE A 400 3.61 3.32 9.18
C PHE A 400 2.18 3.79 8.86
N TYR A 401 1.16 3.03 9.31
CA TYR A 401 -0.24 3.42 9.10
C TYR A 401 -0.61 4.71 9.84
N LEU A 402 -0.11 4.92 11.07
CA LEU A 402 -0.31 6.20 11.76
C LEU A 402 0.32 7.37 10.98
N GLY A 403 1.48 7.15 10.36
CA GLY A 403 2.14 8.12 9.48
C GLY A 403 1.30 8.48 8.25
N LEU A 404 0.68 7.49 7.61
CA LEU A 404 -0.25 7.69 6.49
C LEU A 404 -1.50 8.46 6.92
N ILE A 405 -2.10 8.11 8.08
CA ILE A 405 -3.27 8.81 8.62
C ILE A 405 -2.95 10.29 8.87
N ASP A 406 -1.77 10.60 9.42
CA ASP A 406 -1.36 11.98 9.65
C ASP A 406 -1.02 12.73 8.37
N TYR A 407 -0.45 12.05 7.37
CA TYR A 407 -0.23 12.62 6.04
C TYR A 407 -1.56 13.08 5.42
N ASP A 408 -2.58 12.22 5.45
CA ASP A 408 -3.91 12.53 4.94
C ASP A 408 -4.62 13.66 5.70
N LYS A 409 -4.25 13.88 6.97
CA LYS A 409 -4.75 14.99 7.80
C LYS A 409 -3.94 16.28 7.58
N SER A 410 -3.03 16.30 6.60
CA SER A 410 -2.08 17.39 6.34
C SER A 410 -1.15 17.71 7.52
N LYS A 411 -0.96 16.76 8.45
CA LYS A 411 -0.03 16.87 9.58
C LYS A 411 1.33 16.32 9.19
N PHE A 412 1.97 16.98 8.23
CA PHE A 412 3.17 16.46 7.58
C PHE A 412 4.37 16.29 8.52
N GLU A 413 4.53 17.15 9.52
CA GLU A 413 5.60 17.00 10.52
C GLU A 413 5.40 15.75 11.38
N ASP A 414 4.19 15.54 11.92
CA ASP A 414 3.83 14.35 12.70
C ASP A 414 3.98 13.07 11.87
N SER A 415 3.55 13.13 10.61
CA SER A 415 3.69 12.06 9.63
C SER A 415 5.15 11.69 9.40
N ALA A 416 6.01 12.67 9.10
CA ALA A 416 7.45 12.44 8.91
C ALA A 416 8.10 11.83 10.16
N ASN A 417 7.70 12.29 11.34
CA ASN A 417 8.22 11.77 12.61
C ASN A 417 7.80 10.31 12.86
N LYS A 418 6.58 9.92 12.48
CA LYS A 418 6.09 8.54 12.62
C LYS A 418 6.77 7.60 11.64
N PHE A 419 6.94 8.00 10.38
CA PHE A 419 7.70 7.21 9.42
C PHE A 419 9.17 7.08 9.85
N ALA A 420 9.80 8.14 10.35
CA ALA A 420 11.16 8.07 10.87
C ALA A 420 11.29 7.11 12.07
N GLN A 421 10.27 7.04 12.94
CA GLN A 421 10.21 6.03 14.00
C GLN A 421 10.02 4.61 13.46
N ALA A 422 9.23 4.43 12.39
CA ALA A 422 9.05 3.14 11.73
C ALA A 422 10.40 2.62 11.20
N VAL A 423 11.18 3.47 10.53
CA VAL A 423 12.54 3.15 10.05
C VAL A 423 13.46 2.65 11.17
N GLN A 424 13.34 3.22 12.38
CA GLN A 424 14.15 2.78 13.53
C GLN A 424 13.84 1.36 14.01
N LYS A 425 12.69 0.79 13.61
CA LYS A 425 12.32 -0.60 13.93
C LYS A 425 13.04 -1.64 13.08
N GLN A 426 13.66 -1.22 11.96
CA GLN A 426 14.44 -2.09 11.06
C GLN A 426 13.64 -3.30 10.55
N GLY A 427 12.35 -3.12 10.23
CA GLY A 427 11.53 -4.18 9.65
C GLY A 427 11.45 -4.07 8.13
N GLU A 428 10.43 -4.72 7.56
CA GLU A 428 10.33 -4.93 6.10
C GLU A 428 9.91 -3.65 5.35
N LEU A 429 9.27 -2.69 6.03
CA LEU A 429 8.78 -1.44 5.44
C LEU A 429 9.80 -0.30 5.50
N GLU A 430 11.08 -0.60 5.77
CA GLU A 430 12.08 0.44 5.99
C GLU A 430 12.28 1.34 4.76
N GLU A 431 12.30 0.77 3.55
CA GLU A 431 12.44 1.53 2.30
C GLU A 431 11.23 2.43 2.07
N GLU A 432 10.02 1.88 2.16
CA GLU A 432 8.77 2.61 2.00
C GLU A 432 8.62 3.70 3.07
N ALA A 433 9.00 3.44 4.32
CA ALA A 433 8.93 4.41 5.39
C ALA A 433 9.90 5.57 5.14
N LEU A 434 11.14 5.32 4.71
CA LEU A 434 12.08 6.37 4.34
C LEU A 434 11.58 7.21 3.16
N TYR A 435 10.98 6.58 2.16
CA TYR A 435 10.35 7.30 1.04
C TYR A 435 9.20 8.20 1.53
N ASN A 436 8.37 7.71 2.43
CA ASN A 436 7.27 8.50 2.99
C ASN A 436 7.75 9.64 3.92
N VAL A 437 8.90 9.50 4.63
CA VAL A 437 9.54 10.64 5.31
C VAL A 437 9.82 11.76 4.29
N LEU A 438 10.40 11.40 3.14
CA LEU A 438 10.74 12.35 2.08
C LEU A 438 9.48 13.03 1.52
N LEU A 439 8.41 12.27 1.24
CA LEU A 439 7.13 12.83 0.78
C LEU A 439 6.53 13.82 1.79
N SER A 440 6.54 13.46 3.08
CA SER A 440 6.05 14.34 4.14
C SER A 440 6.87 15.62 4.24
N ARG A 441 8.20 15.55 4.13
CA ARG A 441 9.06 16.75 4.12
C ARG A 441 8.84 17.64 2.88
N ALA A 442 8.61 17.04 1.71
CA ALA A 442 8.27 17.79 0.49
C ALA A 442 7.01 18.64 0.69
N ARG A 443 5.95 18.06 1.27
CA ARG A 443 4.69 18.76 1.55
C ARG A 443 4.79 19.88 2.60
N MET A 444 5.84 19.88 3.41
CA MET A 444 6.13 21.00 4.33
C MET A 444 6.78 22.20 3.61
N HIS A 445 7.07 22.08 2.31
CA HIS A 445 7.86 23.05 1.53
C HIS A 445 9.24 23.38 2.14
N ASN A 446 9.77 22.49 2.98
CA ASN A 446 11.10 22.63 3.57
C ASN A 446 12.13 21.88 2.71
N VAL A 447 12.74 22.62 1.78
CA VAL A 447 13.70 22.08 0.82
C VAL A 447 14.91 21.43 1.50
N ASP A 448 15.46 22.05 2.55
CA ASP A 448 16.66 21.53 3.22
C ASP A 448 16.43 20.16 3.86
N ASP A 449 15.30 19.99 4.54
CA ASP A 449 14.93 18.71 5.16
C ASP A 449 14.64 17.64 4.10
N PHE A 450 13.96 18.03 3.00
CA PHE A 450 13.71 17.14 1.88
C PHE A 450 15.01 16.65 1.25
N LEU A 451 15.95 17.56 0.96
CA LEU A 451 17.23 17.20 0.33
C LEU A 451 18.07 16.29 1.22
N LYS A 452 18.11 16.53 2.54
CA LYS A 452 18.76 15.62 3.50
C LYS A 452 18.12 14.24 3.49
N ALA A 453 16.78 14.17 3.49
CA ALA A 453 16.06 12.90 3.43
C ALA A 453 16.30 12.15 2.11
N LYS A 454 16.35 12.88 0.99
CA LYS A 454 16.68 12.36 -0.34
C LYS A 454 18.11 11.79 -0.37
N GLU A 455 19.09 12.52 0.12
CA GLU A 455 20.48 12.07 0.18
C GLU A 455 20.61 10.80 1.03
N ALA A 456 19.97 10.76 2.20
CA ALA A 456 19.95 9.58 3.05
C ALA A 456 19.30 8.36 2.35
N PHE A 457 18.15 8.58 1.67
CA PHE A 457 17.46 7.52 0.92
C PHE A 457 18.33 6.97 -0.21
N LEU A 458 18.87 7.84 -1.07
CA LEU A 458 19.64 7.42 -2.25
C LEU A 458 21.00 6.84 -1.89
N LEU A 459 21.57 7.20 -0.73
CA LEU A 459 22.77 6.57 -0.20
C LEU A 459 22.50 5.13 0.25
N LYS A 460 21.34 4.90 0.90
CA LYS A 460 20.97 3.58 1.42
C LYS A 460 20.41 2.64 0.34
N TYR A 461 19.58 3.17 -0.55
CA TYR A 461 18.92 2.42 -1.64
C TYR A 461 19.27 3.01 -3.02
N PRO A 462 20.54 2.93 -3.46
CA PRO A 462 20.99 3.57 -4.69
C PRO A 462 20.30 3.04 -5.96
N THR A 463 19.86 1.77 -5.94
CA THR A 463 19.22 1.09 -7.08
C THR A 463 17.70 0.97 -6.94
N SER A 464 17.11 1.68 -5.98
CA SER A 464 15.65 1.68 -5.75
C SER A 464 14.88 2.09 -7.00
N HIS A 465 13.73 1.45 -7.20
CA HIS A 465 12.79 1.80 -8.26
C HIS A 465 12.12 3.17 -8.02
N LEU A 466 12.06 3.65 -6.77
CA LEU A 466 11.45 4.93 -6.36
C LEU A 466 12.28 6.17 -6.73
N ARG A 467 13.45 5.96 -7.34
CA ARG A 467 14.38 7.05 -7.66
C ARG A 467 13.74 8.07 -8.61
N LEU A 468 12.98 7.63 -9.61
CA LEU A 468 12.27 8.50 -10.55
C LEU A 468 11.26 9.40 -9.80
N GLU A 469 10.47 8.79 -8.92
CA GLU A 469 9.42 9.42 -8.13
C GLU A 469 10.00 10.45 -7.16
N ILE A 470 11.18 10.18 -6.59
CA ILE A 470 11.91 11.14 -5.77
C ILE A 470 12.31 12.38 -6.58
N TYR A 471 12.82 12.22 -7.81
CA TYR A 471 13.15 13.35 -8.68
C TYR A 471 11.90 14.14 -9.11
N LEU A 472 10.81 13.44 -9.44
CA LEU A 472 9.54 14.10 -9.75
C LEU A 472 9.00 14.88 -8.54
N THR A 473 9.11 14.31 -7.33
CA THR A 473 8.70 15.00 -6.09
C THR A 473 9.52 16.26 -5.86
N GLU A 474 10.83 16.20 -6.08
CA GLU A 474 11.70 17.39 -5.96
C GLU A 474 11.36 18.45 -7.00
N ALA A 475 11.16 18.05 -8.27
CA ALA A 475 10.79 18.98 -9.33
C ALA A 475 9.44 19.67 -9.03
N ASN A 476 8.45 18.91 -8.56
CA ASN A 476 7.16 19.45 -8.15
C ASN A 476 7.29 20.39 -6.95
N LEU A 477 8.14 20.08 -5.96
CA LEU A 477 8.41 20.97 -4.83
C LEU A 477 8.98 22.30 -5.30
N TRP A 478 9.94 22.29 -6.25
CA TRP A 478 10.48 23.52 -6.82
C TRP A 478 9.46 24.28 -7.66
N GLU A 479 8.60 23.57 -8.40
CA GLU A 479 7.50 24.16 -9.16
C GLU A 479 6.46 24.83 -8.25
N GLU A 480 6.07 24.19 -7.14
CA GLU A 480 5.16 24.76 -6.13
C GLU A 480 5.75 26.00 -5.44
N LEU A 481 7.07 26.17 -5.46
CA LEU A 481 7.80 27.35 -4.96
C LEU A 481 8.07 28.40 -6.06
N ASP A 482 7.49 28.24 -7.25
CA ASP A 482 7.73 29.06 -8.45
C ASP A 482 9.21 29.15 -8.87
N GLN A 483 10.05 28.20 -8.42
CA GLN A 483 11.47 28.10 -8.77
C GLN A 483 11.65 27.18 -9.99
N PHE A 484 11.09 27.57 -11.12
CA PHE A 484 11.01 26.74 -12.32
C PHE A 484 12.38 26.30 -12.87
N ASP A 485 13.42 27.13 -12.77
CA ASP A 485 14.77 26.77 -13.25
C ASP A 485 15.38 25.63 -12.43
N ASN A 486 15.13 25.60 -11.11
CA ASN A 486 15.56 24.49 -10.27
C ASN A 486 14.79 23.21 -10.65
N ALA A 487 13.48 23.31 -10.84
CA ALA A 487 12.64 22.17 -11.27
C ALA A 487 13.15 21.57 -12.60
N ILE A 488 13.45 22.42 -13.59
CA ILE A 488 14.03 22.03 -14.88
C ILE A 488 15.36 21.28 -14.67
N GLY A 489 16.30 21.86 -13.92
CA GLY A 489 17.60 21.24 -13.67
C GLY A 489 17.51 19.87 -13.00
N ILE A 490 16.51 19.66 -12.13
CA ILE A 490 16.23 18.37 -11.49
C ILE A 490 15.69 17.34 -12.48
N LEU A 491 14.78 17.73 -13.38
CA LEU A 491 14.27 16.84 -14.42
C LEU A 491 15.36 16.46 -15.44
N GLU A 492 16.21 17.40 -15.85
CA GLU A 492 17.37 17.14 -16.72
C GLU A 492 18.37 16.18 -16.06
N LYS A 493 18.62 16.37 -14.76
CA LYS A 493 19.44 15.44 -13.96
C LYS A 493 18.82 14.04 -13.90
N ALA A 494 17.50 13.94 -13.76
CA ALA A 494 16.80 12.65 -13.78
C ALA A 494 16.86 11.98 -15.17
N LEU A 495 16.75 12.75 -16.25
CA LEU A 495 16.85 12.25 -17.62
C LEU A 495 18.24 11.69 -17.94
N SER A 496 19.29 12.33 -17.42
CA SER A 496 20.70 11.90 -17.58
C SER A 496 21.11 10.76 -16.65
N ASP A 497 20.25 10.36 -15.72
CA ASP A 497 20.53 9.31 -14.76
C ASP A 497 20.53 7.90 -15.38
N PRO A 498 21.63 7.13 -15.29
CA PRO A 498 21.70 5.78 -15.84
C PRO A 498 20.93 4.74 -15.01
N LEU A 499 20.58 5.04 -13.76
CA LEU A 499 19.83 4.14 -12.87
C LEU A 499 18.32 4.21 -13.13
N ILE A 500 17.84 5.30 -13.74
CA ILE A 500 16.45 5.44 -14.16
C ILE A 500 16.28 4.77 -15.53
N LYS A 501 15.76 3.53 -15.53
CA LYS A 501 15.59 2.72 -16.76
C LYS A 501 14.23 2.87 -17.43
N LYS A 502 13.20 3.25 -16.68
CA LYS A 502 11.80 3.36 -17.14
C LYS A 502 11.22 4.70 -16.68
N GLY A 503 10.12 5.13 -17.33
CA GLY A 503 9.39 6.34 -16.94
C GLY A 503 10.06 7.66 -17.35
N LYS A 504 11.04 7.65 -18.28
CA LYS A 504 11.63 8.91 -18.78
C LYS A 504 10.66 9.77 -19.59
N ALA A 505 9.62 9.18 -20.17
CA ALA A 505 8.58 9.93 -20.89
C ALA A 505 7.83 10.94 -20.00
N ILE A 506 7.52 10.60 -18.73
CA ILE A 506 6.85 11.56 -17.83
C ILE A 506 7.77 12.73 -17.45
N LEU A 507 9.09 12.51 -17.39
CA LEU A 507 10.06 13.58 -17.16
C LEU A 507 10.06 14.58 -18.32
N LEU A 508 10.07 14.09 -19.57
CA LEU A 508 10.02 14.94 -20.77
C LEU A 508 8.71 15.73 -20.86
N LEU A 509 7.58 15.10 -20.53
CA LEU A 509 6.29 15.76 -20.49
C LEU A 509 6.28 16.91 -19.48
N ASN A 510 6.75 16.66 -18.25
CA ASN A 510 6.80 17.66 -17.20
C ASN A 510 7.80 18.77 -17.53
N LEU A 511 8.94 18.43 -18.13
CA LEU A 511 9.94 19.40 -18.57
C LEU A 511 9.38 20.35 -19.65
N GLY A 512 8.70 19.80 -20.66
CA GLY A 512 8.01 20.62 -21.67
C GLY A 512 6.92 21.52 -21.07
N LYS A 513 6.16 21.03 -20.09
CA LYS A 513 5.15 21.83 -19.36
C LYS A 513 5.78 22.96 -18.55
N LEU A 514 6.94 22.75 -17.94
CA LEU A 514 7.68 23.81 -17.24
C LEU A 514 8.19 24.88 -18.22
N PHE A 515 8.71 24.49 -19.37
CA PHE A 515 9.10 25.44 -20.42
C PHE A 515 7.90 26.26 -20.94
N LEU A 516 6.74 25.63 -21.12
CA LEU A 516 5.49 26.33 -21.43
C LEU A 516 5.14 27.40 -20.39
N LYS A 517 5.24 27.08 -19.09
CA LYS A 517 5.01 28.04 -18.00
C LYS A 517 5.98 29.23 -18.03
N GLN A 518 7.23 28.99 -18.45
CA GLN A 518 8.24 30.03 -18.64
C GLN A 518 8.13 30.75 -20.00
N THR A 519 7.08 30.50 -20.80
CA THR A 519 6.89 31.01 -22.18
C THR A 519 8.03 30.69 -23.16
N LYS A 520 8.83 29.67 -22.83
CA LYS A 520 9.92 29.11 -23.65
C LYS A 520 9.35 28.07 -24.61
N TYR A 521 8.60 28.55 -25.61
CA TYR A 521 7.80 27.68 -26.48
C TYR A 521 8.65 26.76 -27.37
N ALA A 522 9.81 27.20 -27.84
CA ALA A 522 10.68 26.41 -28.71
C ALA A 522 11.26 25.20 -27.96
N GLU A 523 11.77 25.44 -26.75
CA GLU A 523 12.29 24.40 -25.85
C GLU A 523 11.18 23.43 -25.41
N ALA A 524 9.96 23.94 -25.16
CA ALA A 524 8.82 23.09 -24.88
C ALA A 524 8.51 22.13 -26.03
N THR A 525 8.46 22.62 -27.28
CA THR A 525 8.28 21.76 -28.46
C THR A 525 9.36 20.69 -28.52
N GLU A 526 10.63 21.06 -28.35
CA GLU A 526 11.75 20.12 -28.45
C GLU A 526 11.58 18.92 -27.53
N GLU A 527 11.24 19.16 -26.25
CA GLU A 527 11.06 18.09 -25.27
C GLU A 527 9.79 17.25 -25.52
N PHE A 528 8.68 17.86 -25.94
CA PHE A 528 7.48 17.11 -26.31
C PHE A 528 7.73 16.23 -27.55
N MET A 529 8.45 16.75 -28.56
CA MET A 529 8.79 15.98 -29.76
C MET A 529 9.78 14.87 -29.44
N ARG A 530 10.74 15.12 -28.53
CA ARG A 530 11.63 14.08 -28.01
C ARG A 530 10.86 12.95 -27.33
N LEU A 531 9.84 13.28 -26.51
CA LEU A 531 8.95 12.27 -25.92
C LEU A 531 8.29 11.42 -27.01
N CYS A 532 7.72 12.06 -28.03
CA CYS A 532 7.02 11.36 -29.10
C CYS A 532 7.94 10.47 -29.95
N ASN A 533 9.19 10.89 -30.15
CA ASN A 533 10.16 10.16 -30.98
C ASN A 533 10.81 9.00 -30.20
N ASP A 534 11.24 9.25 -28.97
CA ASP A 534 11.96 8.28 -28.14
C ASP A 534 11.01 7.25 -27.50
N TYR A 535 9.75 7.65 -27.24
CA TYR A 535 8.75 6.84 -26.53
C TYR A 535 7.37 6.81 -27.23
N PRO A 536 7.28 6.37 -28.51
CA PRO A 536 6.09 6.53 -29.34
C PRO A 536 4.85 5.75 -28.89
N THR A 537 5.00 4.78 -27.99
CA THR A 537 3.89 3.94 -27.47
C THR A 537 3.45 4.33 -26.06
N GLU A 538 4.04 5.35 -25.46
CA GLU A 538 3.68 5.81 -24.11
C GLU A 538 2.32 6.51 -24.10
N LYS A 539 1.59 6.38 -22.98
CA LYS A 539 0.24 6.96 -22.83
C LYS A 539 0.20 8.49 -22.92
N PHE A 540 1.35 9.15 -22.76
CA PHE A 540 1.47 10.61 -22.77
C PHE A 540 1.68 11.19 -24.18
N VAL A 541 1.90 10.35 -25.20
CA VAL A 541 2.20 10.80 -26.57
C VAL A 541 1.10 11.69 -27.16
N PRO A 542 -0.20 11.38 -27.03
CA PRO A 542 -1.26 12.25 -27.57
C PRO A 542 -1.26 13.64 -26.92
N GLU A 543 -1.08 13.71 -25.59
CA GLU A 543 -0.97 14.97 -24.86
C GLU A 543 0.28 15.75 -25.28
N ALA A 544 1.44 15.08 -25.40
CA ALA A 544 2.68 15.70 -25.82
C ALA A 544 2.59 16.26 -27.25
N LEU A 545 1.98 15.53 -28.20
CA LEU A 545 1.76 16.02 -29.55
C LEU A 545 0.86 17.26 -29.57
N TYR A 546 -0.24 17.25 -28.80
CA TYR A 546 -1.13 18.40 -28.68
C TYR A 546 -0.38 19.62 -28.14
N LEU A 547 0.38 19.45 -27.06
CA LEU A 547 1.17 20.53 -26.46
C LEU A 547 2.31 21.00 -27.37
N ALA A 548 2.93 20.11 -28.15
CA ALA A 548 3.95 20.48 -29.14
C ALA A 548 3.37 21.37 -30.25
N VAL A 549 2.19 21.03 -30.78
CA VAL A 549 1.52 21.85 -31.82
C VAL A 549 1.18 23.23 -31.26
N PHE A 550 0.61 23.26 -30.05
CA PHE A 550 0.30 24.51 -29.38
C PHE A 550 1.55 25.37 -29.14
N SER A 551 2.64 24.75 -28.67
CA SER A 551 3.92 25.42 -28.43
C SER A 551 4.53 25.96 -29.74
N ASP A 552 4.54 25.16 -30.82
CA ASP A 552 5.05 25.58 -32.12
C ASP A 552 4.27 26.76 -32.72
N TYR A 553 2.95 26.78 -32.51
CA TYR A 553 2.10 27.90 -32.95
C TYR A 553 2.45 29.18 -32.18
N LEU A 554 2.57 29.12 -30.85
CA LEU A 554 2.95 30.27 -30.02
C LEU A 554 4.39 30.74 -30.27
N ALA A 555 5.30 29.83 -30.61
CA ALA A 555 6.66 30.14 -31.03
C ALA A 555 6.72 30.83 -32.42
N GLY A 556 5.63 30.77 -33.20
CA GLY A 556 5.61 31.23 -34.58
C GLY A 556 6.36 30.32 -35.56
N HIS A 557 6.70 29.09 -35.16
CA HIS A 557 7.35 28.10 -36.03
C HIS A 557 6.40 27.55 -37.10
N ILE A 558 5.10 27.51 -36.78
CA ILE A 558 4.05 27.10 -37.70
C ILE A 558 2.95 28.16 -37.78
N GLY A 559 2.37 28.34 -38.96
CA GLY A 559 1.18 29.19 -39.13
C GLY A 559 -0.10 28.50 -38.65
N VAL A 560 -1.16 29.29 -38.48
CA VAL A 560 -2.48 28.82 -37.99
C VAL A 560 -3.04 27.63 -38.78
N HIS A 561 -2.91 27.64 -40.11
CA HIS A 561 -3.36 26.55 -40.97
C HIS A 561 -2.62 25.23 -40.69
N ALA A 562 -1.30 25.29 -40.52
CA ALA A 562 -0.50 24.11 -40.22
C ALA A 562 -0.77 23.58 -38.80
N ALA A 563 -1.04 24.47 -37.84
CA ALA A 563 -1.45 24.09 -36.49
C ALA A 563 -2.79 23.32 -36.51
N ARG A 564 -3.79 23.83 -37.24
CA ARG A 564 -5.07 23.16 -37.46
C ARG A 564 -4.89 21.76 -38.07
N GLU A 565 -4.12 21.62 -39.14
CA GLU A 565 -3.89 20.32 -39.80
C GLU A 565 -3.24 19.30 -38.86
N ARG A 566 -2.26 19.73 -38.05
CA ARG A 566 -1.63 18.85 -37.05
C ARG A 566 -2.60 18.43 -35.95
N MET A 567 -3.46 19.33 -35.47
CA MET A 567 -4.52 18.96 -34.52
C MET A 567 -5.49 17.92 -35.10
N VAL A 568 -5.89 18.09 -36.36
CA VAL A 568 -6.73 17.10 -37.08
C VAL A 568 -6.03 15.76 -37.25
N GLU A 569 -4.71 15.75 -37.46
CA GLU A 569 -3.93 14.51 -37.50
C GLU A 569 -3.94 13.77 -36.16
N ILE A 570 -3.80 14.50 -35.04
CA ILE A 570 -3.90 13.93 -33.68
C ILE A 570 -5.27 13.28 -33.49
N LEU A 571 -6.36 13.95 -33.89
CA LEU A 571 -7.72 13.41 -33.81
C LEU A 571 -7.89 12.12 -34.61
N ARG A 572 -7.32 12.08 -35.82
CA ARG A 572 -7.40 10.89 -36.68
C ARG A 572 -6.65 9.71 -36.07
N LYS A 573 -5.51 9.96 -35.43
CA LYS A 573 -4.69 8.91 -34.81
C LYS A 573 -5.22 8.47 -33.44
N TYR A 574 -5.78 9.39 -32.66
CA TYR A 574 -6.20 9.17 -31.27
C TYR A 574 -7.64 9.61 -31.00
N PRO A 575 -8.65 9.12 -31.76
CA PRO A 575 -10.04 9.60 -31.66
C PRO A 575 -10.74 9.24 -30.35
N SER A 576 -10.21 8.30 -29.55
CA SER A 576 -10.80 7.89 -28.27
C SER A 576 -10.00 8.37 -27.06
N ASP A 577 -8.90 9.11 -27.29
CA ASP A 577 -8.05 9.61 -26.22
C ASP A 577 -8.68 10.82 -25.50
N PRO A 578 -8.47 11.02 -24.19
CA PRO A 578 -8.96 12.19 -23.47
C PRO A 578 -8.53 13.55 -24.05
N ILE A 579 -7.45 13.60 -24.85
CA ILE A 579 -7.01 14.82 -25.53
C ILE A 579 -7.88 15.16 -26.75
N ALA A 580 -8.59 14.19 -27.32
CA ALA A 580 -9.32 14.35 -28.58
C ALA A 580 -10.34 15.52 -28.55
N PRO A 581 -11.24 15.67 -27.57
CA PRO A 581 -12.14 16.83 -27.55
C PRO A 581 -11.40 18.18 -27.48
N LYS A 582 -10.25 18.24 -26.78
CA LYS A 582 -9.41 19.45 -26.72
C LYS A 582 -8.77 19.74 -28.08
N ALA A 583 -8.21 18.72 -28.74
CA ALA A 583 -7.61 18.87 -30.07
C ALA A 583 -8.65 19.30 -31.13
N LEU A 584 -9.88 18.78 -31.06
CA LEU A 584 -10.98 19.16 -31.97
C LEU A 584 -11.42 20.60 -31.72
N PHE A 585 -11.56 20.98 -30.46
CA PHE A 585 -11.87 22.35 -30.08
C PHE A 585 -10.78 23.33 -30.55
N SER A 586 -9.50 23.03 -30.32
CA SER A 586 -8.39 23.88 -30.79
C SER A 586 -8.27 23.92 -32.32
N ALA A 587 -8.54 22.83 -33.02
CA ALA A 587 -8.63 22.85 -34.49
C ALA A 587 -9.72 23.81 -34.99
N ALA A 588 -10.85 23.89 -34.27
CA ALA A 588 -11.93 24.81 -34.57
C ALA A 588 -11.55 26.27 -34.24
N GLU A 589 -10.84 26.53 -33.13
CA GLU A 589 -10.28 27.84 -32.82
C GLU A 589 -9.29 28.32 -33.88
N TYR A 590 -8.37 27.46 -34.32
CA TYR A 590 -7.45 27.80 -35.40
C TYR A 590 -8.18 28.08 -36.73
N ALA A 591 -9.24 27.33 -37.05
CA ALA A 591 -10.08 27.64 -38.20
C ALA A 591 -10.81 28.99 -38.07
N TYR A 592 -11.24 29.34 -36.86
CA TYR A 592 -11.87 30.64 -36.57
C TYR A 592 -10.87 31.79 -36.74
N ASP A 593 -9.65 31.63 -36.21
CA ASP A 593 -8.55 32.61 -36.34
C ASP A 593 -8.09 32.78 -37.80
N GLU A 594 -8.20 31.72 -38.61
CA GLU A 594 -7.98 31.75 -40.07
C GLU A 594 -9.13 32.44 -40.84
N ALA A 595 -10.21 32.83 -40.16
CA ALA A 595 -11.47 33.33 -40.73
C ALA A 595 -12.22 32.32 -41.62
N ASP A 596 -11.91 31.02 -41.50
CA ASP A 596 -12.72 29.92 -42.04
C ASP A 596 -13.90 29.65 -41.11
N PHE A 597 -14.83 30.60 -41.02
CA PHE A 597 -15.95 30.52 -40.09
C PHE A 597 -16.90 29.35 -40.36
N TYR A 598 -17.02 28.91 -41.62
CA TYR A 598 -17.80 27.72 -41.97
C TYR A 598 -17.15 26.44 -41.43
N GLY A 599 -15.84 26.29 -41.64
CA GLY A 599 -15.07 25.17 -41.10
C GLY A 599 -15.01 25.18 -39.58
N ALA A 600 -14.79 26.35 -38.97
CA ALA A 600 -14.77 26.54 -37.52
C ALA A 600 -16.11 26.14 -36.89
N ARG A 601 -17.23 26.64 -37.43
CA ARG A 601 -18.56 26.26 -36.97
C ARG A 601 -18.76 24.74 -37.02
N TRP A 602 -18.42 24.12 -38.15
CA TRP A 602 -18.56 22.68 -38.31
C TRP A 602 -17.74 21.92 -37.25
N LEU A 603 -16.46 22.25 -37.08
CA LEU A 603 -15.59 21.60 -36.09
C LEU A 603 -16.08 21.79 -34.64
N PHE A 604 -16.54 22.99 -34.28
CA PHE A 604 -17.12 23.23 -32.95
C PHE A 604 -18.40 22.42 -32.73
N GLU A 605 -19.28 22.29 -33.73
CA GLU A 605 -20.50 21.47 -33.60
C GLU A 605 -20.19 19.96 -33.47
N GLU A 606 -19.06 19.49 -34.01
CA GLU A 606 -18.65 18.09 -33.87
C GLU A 606 -18.17 17.75 -32.44
N VAL A 607 -17.68 18.72 -31.64
CA VAL A 607 -17.22 18.47 -30.26
C VAL A 607 -18.30 17.81 -29.38
N PRO A 608 -19.49 18.42 -29.17
CA PRO A 608 -20.55 17.80 -28.37
C PRO A 608 -21.22 16.60 -29.05
N LYS A 609 -21.05 16.45 -30.37
CA LYS A 609 -21.62 15.35 -31.14
C LYS A 609 -20.79 14.07 -31.01
N ASP A 610 -19.47 14.19 -31.17
CA ASP A 610 -18.53 13.06 -31.11
C ASP A 610 -18.08 12.78 -29.67
N TYR A 611 -18.06 13.81 -28.80
CA TYR A 611 -17.64 13.73 -27.40
C TYR A 611 -18.70 14.29 -26.44
N PRO A 612 -19.89 13.66 -26.34
CA PRO A 612 -21.03 14.20 -25.58
C PRO A 612 -20.79 14.35 -24.07
N ASN A 613 -19.79 13.64 -23.51
CA ASN A 613 -19.43 13.73 -22.10
C ASN A 613 -18.32 14.77 -21.81
N SER A 614 -17.83 15.47 -22.84
CA SER A 614 -16.78 16.49 -22.67
C SER A 614 -17.34 17.76 -22.05
N GLU A 615 -16.61 18.31 -21.07
CA GLU A 615 -16.90 19.62 -20.48
C GLU A 615 -16.81 20.77 -21.50
N LEU A 616 -16.19 20.54 -22.66
CA LEU A 616 -16.07 21.53 -23.74
C LEU A 616 -17.32 21.64 -24.61
N GLY A 617 -18.30 20.75 -24.47
CA GLY A 617 -19.48 20.71 -25.35
C GLY A 617 -20.28 22.02 -25.34
N ASP A 618 -20.51 22.57 -24.16
CA ASP A 618 -21.23 23.85 -24.00
C ASP A 618 -20.44 25.00 -24.64
N GLN A 619 -19.15 25.08 -24.32
CA GLN A 619 -18.25 26.10 -24.88
C GLN A 619 -18.19 25.99 -26.40
N ALA A 620 -18.19 24.77 -26.94
CA ALA A 620 -18.19 24.53 -28.38
C ALA A 620 -19.46 25.06 -29.06
N TYR A 621 -20.65 24.86 -28.47
CA TYR A 621 -21.87 25.48 -29.00
C TYR A 621 -21.81 27.01 -28.97
N TYR A 622 -21.24 27.60 -27.92
CA TYR A 622 -21.08 29.05 -27.84
C TYR A 622 -20.15 29.58 -28.96
N TRP A 623 -19.01 28.94 -29.20
CA TRP A 623 -18.10 29.35 -30.28
C TRP A 623 -18.63 29.02 -31.68
N ALA A 624 -19.34 27.90 -31.86
CA ALA A 624 -20.07 27.60 -33.09
C ALA A 624 -21.08 28.70 -33.42
N SER A 625 -21.77 29.23 -32.40
CA SER A 625 -22.71 30.34 -32.60
C SER A 625 -22.01 31.64 -33.02
N LYS A 626 -20.84 31.96 -32.46
CA LYS A 626 -20.01 33.10 -32.90
C LYS A 626 -19.58 32.94 -34.36
N ALA A 627 -19.10 31.76 -34.72
CA ALA A 627 -18.76 31.44 -36.11
C ALA A 627 -19.98 31.56 -37.05
N ALA A 628 -21.17 31.16 -36.60
CA ALA A 628 -22.41 31.33 -37.35
C ALA A 628 -22.81 32.81 -37.54
N ILE A 629 -22.58 33.66 -36.54
CA ILE A 629 -22.80 35.12 -36.64
C ILE A 629 -21.88 35.73 -37.69
N GLU A 630 -20.59 35.37 -37.71
CA GLU A 630 -19.64 35.83 -38.73
C GLU A 630 -20.04 35.34 -40.14
N CYS A 631 -20.63 34.14 -40.23
CA CYS A 631 -21.25 33.64 -41.47
C CYS A 631 -22.57 34.34 -41.85
N LYS A 632 -23.05 35.29 -41.05
CA LYS A 632 -24.35 35.97 -41.18
C LYS A 632 -25.58 35.06 -41.01
N ASP A 633 -25.41 33.85 -40.47
CA ASP A 633 -26.50 32.94 -40.12
C ASP A 633 -26.96 33.17 -38.67
N LEU A 634 -27.68 34.28 -38.46
CA LEU A 634 -28.20 34.65 -37.15
C LEU A 634 -29.22 33.62 -36.61
N SER A 635 -30.01 33.01 -37.50
CA SER A 635 -30.97 31.95 -37.14
C SER A 635 -30.27 30.72 -36.57
N GLY A 636 -29.24 30.22 -37.27
CA GLY A 636 -28.43 29.09 -36.81
C GLY A 636 -27.68 29.41 -35.52
N ALA A 637 -27.16 30.63 -35.38
CA ALA A 637 -26.49 31.07 -34.16
C ALA A 637 -27.41 30.97 -32.93
N VAL A 638 -28.67 31.44 -33.03
CA VAL A 638 -29.64 31.33 -31.93
C VAL A 638 -29.92 29.88 -31.58
N LEU A 639 -30.16 29.02 -32.57
CA LEU A 639 -30.40 27.59 -32.36
C LEU A 639 -29.22 26.88 -31.66
N LEU A 640 -27.98 27.29 -31.98
CA LEU A 640 -26.79 26.74 -31.31
C LEU A 640 -26.72 27.19 -29.85
N LEU A 641 -27.02 28.46 -29.56
CA LEU A 641 -27.04 29.01 -28.20
C LEU A 641 -28.16 28.39 -27.33
N GLU A 642 -29.27 27.96 -27.94
CA GLU A 642 -30.35 27.24 -27.25
C GLU A 642 -29.94 25.84 -26.80
N LYS A 643 -29.00 25.18 -27.49
CA LYS A 643 -28.49 23.86 -27.11
C LYS A 643 -27.67 23.86 -25.80
N ILE A 644 -27.18 25.02 -25.36
CA ILE A 644 -26.42 25.15 -24.12
C ILE A 644 -27.36 24.96 -22.92
N PRO A 645 -27.09 24.00 -22.00
CA PRO A 645 -27.94 23.72 -20.84
C PRO A 645 -28.11 24.92 -19.88
N GLU A 646 -29.24 24.97 -19.17
CA GLU A 646 -29.56 26.07 -18.24
C GLU A 646 -28.60 26.21 -17.05
N ASN A 647 -28.09 25.08 -16.58
CA ASN A 647 -27.10 25.00 -15.49
C ASN A 647 -25.66 25.25 -15.95
N SER A 648 -25.42 25.41 -17.27
CA SER A 648 -24.09 25.67 -17.79
C SER A 648 -23.50 26.97 -17.24
N PRO A 649 -22.20 27.00 -16.89
CA PRO A 649 -21.52 28.22 -16.45
C PRO A 649 -21.59 29.36 -17.47
N ILE A 650 -21.57 29.04 -18.76
CA ILE A 650 -21.55 30.04 -19.86
C ILE A 650 -22.95 30.44 -20.36
N LYS A 651 -24.02 29.95 -19.73
CA LYS A 651 -25.40 30.17 -20.21
C LYS A 651 -25.77 31.66 -20.18
N SER A 652 -25.28 32.39 -19.18
CA SER A 652 -25.53 33.83 -19.02
C SER A 652 -24.91 34.61 -20.19
N GLU A 653 -23.68 34.30 -20.58
CA GLU A 653 -22.98 34.84 -21.73
C GLU A 653 -23.67 34.45 -23.06
N ALA A 654 -24.15 33.21 -23.16
CA ALA A 654 -24.90 32.75 -24.32
C ALA A 654 -26.20 33.56 -24.49
N ARG A 655 -26.94 33.82 -23.41
CA ARG A 655 -28.15 34.65 -23.44
C ARG A 655 -27.87 36.10 -23.79
N LEU A 656 -26.77 36.68 -23.30
CA LEU A 656 -26.34 38.02 -23.72
C LEU A 656 -26.13 38.09 -25.23
N LEU A 657 -25.47 37.08 -25.80
CA LEU A 657 -25.24 36.99 -27.25
C LEU A 657 -26.55 36.80 -28.02
N GLN A 658 -27.45 35.92 -27.56
CA GLN A 658 -28.79 35.77 -28.16
C GLN A 658 -29.58 37.08 -28.10
N GLY A 659 -29.60 37.76 -26.95
CA GLY A 659 -30.29 39.02 -26.75
C GLY A 659 -29.78 40.10 -27.69
N LYS A 660 -28.45 40.16 -27.91
CA LYS A 660 -27.84 41.03 -28.91
C LYS A 660 -28.34 40.72 -30.33
N ILE A 661 -28.39 39.43 -30.73
CA ILE A 661 -28.92 39.04 -32.04
C ILE A 661 -30.37 39.53 -32.22
N TYR A 662 -31.23 39.33 -31.22
CA TYR A 662 -32.62 39.79 -31.27
C TYR A 662 -32.73 41.32 -31.28
N PHE A 663 -31.86 42.02 -30.56
CA PHE A 663 -31.76 43.48 -30.59
C PHE A 663 -31.42 43.98 -32.01
N ASP A 664 -30.41 43.39 -32.64
CA ASP A 664 -29.99 43.73 -34.01
C ASP A 664 -31.09 43.45 -35.04
N GLN A 665 -31.94 42.43 -34.78
CA GLN A 665 -33.15 42.13 -35.57
C GLN A 665 -34.35 43.02 -35.23
N SER A 666 -34.19 44.04 -34.39
CA SER A 666 -35.26 44.93 -33.88
C SER A 666 -36.38 44.23 -33.11
N GLN A 667 -36.13 43.01 -32.60
CA GLN A 667 -37.05 42.23 -31.78
C GLN A 667 -36.82 42.51 -30.29
N TYR A 668 -36.99 43.78 -29.91
CA TYR A 668 -36.65 44.26 -28.56
C TYR A 668 -37.33 43.52 -27.40
N PRO A 669 -38.63 43.14 -27.47
CA PRO A 669 -39.26 42.40 -26.37
C PRO A 669 -38.61 41.02 -26.12
N ALA A 670 -38.21 40.32 -27.18
CA ALA A 670 -37.51 39.03 -27.06
C ALA A 670 -36.12 39.21 -26.46
N ALA A 671 -35.38 40.25 -26.88
CA ALA A 671 -34.08 40.60 -26.32
C ALA A 671 -34.19 40.95 -24.82
N VAL A 672 -35.19 41.72 -24.41
CA VAL A 672 -35.45 42.06 -23.00
C VAL A 672 -35.67 40.78 -22.17
N SER A 673 -36.49 39.84 -22.65
CA SER A 673 -36.74 38.58 -21.94
C SER A 673 -35.46 37.76 -21.71
N LEU A 674 -34.52 37.79 -22.65
CA LEU A 674 -33.23 37.09 -22.52
C LEU A 674 -32.32 37.80 -21.51
N PHE A 675 -32.27 39.13 -21.54
CA PHE A 675 -31.51 39.91 -20.57
C PHE A 675 -32.07 39.78 -19.16
N ASP A 676 -33.40 39.70 -18.99
CA ASP A 676 -34.03 39.40 -17.70
C ASP A 676 -33.56 38.07 -17.13
N GLY A 677 -33.50 37.03 -17.95
CA GLY A 677 -32.97 35.74 -17.53
C GLY A 677 -31.48 35.75 -17.13
N VAL A 678 -30.70 36.73 -17.62
CA VAL A 678 -29.32 36.96 -17.14
C VAL A 678 -29.33 37.70 -15.81
N LEU A 679 -30.13 38.76 -15.67
CA LEU A 679 -30.23 39.55 -14.45
C LEU A 679 -30.75 38.74 -13.24
N ASP A 680 -31.64 37.77 -13.50
CA ASP A 680 -32.16 36.88 -12.47
C ASP A 680 -31.10 35.89 -11.95
N LYS A 681 -30.18 35.44 -12.82
CA LYS A 681 -29.11 34.48 -12.47
C LYS A 681 -27.84 35.17 -11.96
N GLU A 682 -27.52 36.33 -12.54
CA GLU A 682 -26.35 37.16 -12.23
C GLU A 682 -26.81 38.49 -11.61
N PRO A 683 -26.99 38.57 -10.28
CA PRO A 683 -27.55 39.76 -9.64
C PRO A 683 -26.55 40.92 -9.52
N THR A 684 -25.25 40.67 -9.71
CA THR A 684 -24.17 41.66 -9.64
C THR A 684 -23.00 41.27 -10.58
N GLY A 685 -22.03 42.15 -10.78
CA GLY A 685 -20.83 41.87 -11.57
C GLY A 685 -20.94 42.27 -13.04
N LYS A 686 -19.95 41.89 -13.84
CA LYS A 686 -19.82 42.37 -15.24
C LYS A 686 -20.99 41.95 -16.14
N LEU A 687 -21.43 40.70 -16.07
CA LEU A 687 -22.55 40.22 -16.89
C LEU A 687 -23.87 40.91 -16.53
N HIS A 688 -24.06 41.24 -15.25
CA HIS A 688 -25.19 42.04 -14.78
C HIS A 688 -25.22 43.42 -15.42
N VAL A 689 -24.08 44.13 -15.38
CA VAL A 689 -23.93 45.46 -15.99
C VAL A 689 -24.22 45.43 -17.49
N ILE A 690 -23.63 44.47 -18.20
CA ILE A 690 -23.86 44.32 -19.64
C ILE A 690 -25.34 44.02 -19.93
N ALA A 691 -25.97 43.13 -19.18
CA ALA A 691 -27.39 42.80 -19.35
C ALA A 691 -28.28 44.03 -19.08
N LEU A 692 -28.02 44.79 -18.01
CA LEU A 692 -28.75 46.02 -17.68
C LEU A 692 -28.62 47.06 -18.79
N LEU A 693 -27.39 47.28 -19.27
CA LEU A 693 -27.10 48.27 -20.30
C LEU A 693 -27.78 47.92 -21.62
N ARG A 694 -27.70 46.66 -22.05
CA ARG A 694 -28.35 46.21 -23.31
C ARG A 694 -29.86 46.11 -23.18
N LYS A 695 -30.41 45.80 -21.99
CA LYS A 695 -31.84 45.91 -21.71
C LYS A 695 -32.32 47.36 -21.78
N ALA A 696 -31.54 48.31 -21.24
CA ALA A 696 -31.83 49.74 -21.35
C ALA A 696 -31.85 50.19 -22.82
N ASP A 697 -30.91 49.71 -23.63
CA ASP A 697 -30.87 49.96 -25.08
C ASP A 697 -32.14 49.46 -25.79
N CYS A 698 -32.66 48.28 -25.43
CA CYS A 698 -33.94 47.79 -25.96
C CYS A 698 -35.09 48.76 -25.67
N PHE A 699 -35.22 49.23 -24.43
CA PHE A 699 -36.27 50.18 -24.06
C PHE A 699 -36.09 51.53 -24.74
N PHE A 700 -34.86 52.00 -24.86
CA PHE A 700 -34.55 53.23 -25.60
C PHE A 700 -34.98 53.13 -27.07
N ALA A 701 -34.72 51.99 -27.72
CA ALA A 701 -35.13 51.75 -29.10
C ALA A 701 -36.67 51.66 -29.24
N MET A 702 -37.36 50.99 -28.30
CA MET A 702 -38.83 50.95 -28.27
C MET A 702 -39.47 52.32 -28.01
N ALA A 703 -38.77 53.21 -27.30
CA ALA A 703 -39.26 54.55 -26.98
C ALA A 703 -39.48 55.45 -28.21
N ALA A 704 -38.85 55.12 -29.34
CA ALA A 704 -39.12 55.77 -30.62
C ALA A 704 -40.58 55.63 -31.08
N LYS A 705 -41.26 54.51 -30.72
CA LYS A 705 -42.67 54.27 -31.02
C LYS A 705 -43.58 54.68 -29.86
N GLU A 706 -43.18 54.41 -28.63
CA GLU A 706 -43.97 54.70 -27.43
C GLU A 706 -43.14 55.44 -26.38
N LYS A 707 -43.38 56.75 -26.22
CA LYS A 707 -42.58 57.63 -25.35
C LYS A 707 -42.47 57.17 -23.89
N LYS A 708 -43.40 56.35 -23.39
CA LYS A 708 -43.38 55.82 -22.02
C LYS A 708 -42.09 55.05 -21.71
N TYR A 709 -41.50 54.40 -22.71
CA TYR A 709 -40.30 53.59 -22.54
C TYR A 709 -39.03 54.42 -22.29
N TYR A 710 -39.02 55.73 -22.57
CA TYR A 710 -37.90 56.58 -22.17
C TYR A 710 -37.72 56.62 -20.66
N GLN A 711 -38.81 56.52 -19.88
CA GLN A 711 -38.72 56.50 -18.42
C GLN A 711 -38.08 55.20 -17.92
N GLU A 712 -38.48 54.06 -18.48
CA GLU A 712 -37.90 52.75 -18.16
C GLU A 712 -36.41 52.67 -18.57
N ALA A 713 -36.07 53.11 -19.78
CA ALA A 713 -34.68 53.18 -20.24
C ALA A 713 -33.82 54.07 -19.32
N SER A 714 -34.31 55.26 -18.96
CA SER A 714 -33.59 56.18 -18.07
C SER A 714 -33.36 55.58 -16.68
N SER A 715 -34.32 54.82 -16.14
CA SER A 715 -34.15 54.14 -14.86
C SER A 715 -33.04 53.09 -14.93
N LEU A 716 -33.01 52.29 -16.00
CA LEU A 716 -32.01 51.23 -16.16
C LEU A 716 -30.60 51.80 -16.41
N TYR A 717 -30.47 52.82 -17.26
CA TYR A 717 -29.17 53.51 -17.42
C TYR A 717 -28.71 54.13 -16.09
N SER A 718 -29.61 54.71 -15.29
CA SER A 718 -29.24 55.22 -13.96
C SER A 718 -28.71 54.14 -13.03
N ASN A 719 -29.21 52.90 -13.16
CA ASN A 719 -28.69 51.78 -12.38
C ASN A 719 -27.28 51.39 -12.81
N VAL A 720 -27.01 51.35 -14.13
CA VAL A 720 -25.65 51.08 -14.66
C VAL A 720 -24.64 52.11 -14.15
N ILE A 721 -24.99 53.41 -14.18
CA ILE A 721 -24.08 54.48 -13.71
C ILE A 721 -23.70 54.31 -12.23
N LYS A 722 -24.62 53.77 -11.42
CA LYS A 722 -24.44 53.56 -9.99
C LYS A 722 -23.81 52.21 -9.64
N ASP A 723 -23.69 51.29 -10.60
CA ASP A 723 -23.16 49.96 -10.34
C ASP A 723 -21.63 50.03 -10.16
N PRO A 724 -21.09 49.57 -9.02
CA PRO A 724 -19.64 49.54 -8.79
C PRO A 724 -18.88 48.62 -9.77
N SER A 725 -19.58 47.67 -10.39
CA SER A 725 -19.03 46.70 -11.32
C SER A 725 -18.87 47.24 -12.74
N ALA A 726 -19.50 48.39 -13.04
CA ALA A 726 -19.42 49.03 -14.35
C ALA A 726 -18.09 49.77 -14.50
N ASP A 727 -17.44 49.60 -15.65
CA ASP A 727 -16.24 50.36 -15.96
C ASP A 727 -16.56 51.80 -16.42
N ILE A 728 -15.53 52.61 -16.59
CA ILE A 728 -15.69 54.04 -16.95
C ILE A 728 -16.39 54.19 -18.30
N GLU A 729 -16.12 53.31 -19.26
CA GLU A 729 -16.71 53.37 -20.60
C GLU A 729 -18.21 53.04 -20.56
N GLU A 730 -18.59 52.00 -19.82
CA GLU A 730 -19.98 51.59 -19.60
C GLU A 730 -20.77 52.67 -18.87
N LYS A 731 -20.17 53.32 -17.87
CA LYS A 731 -20.78 54.45 -17.14
C LYS A 731 -20.94 55.68 -18.04
N ASP A 732 -19.93 56.03 -18.83
CA ASP A 732 -19.99 57.17 -19.77
C ASP A 732 -21.03 56.90 -20.88
N GLU A 733 -21.11 55.66 -21.41
CA GLU A 733 -22.16 55.22 -22.35
C GLU A 733 -23.56 55.36 -21.73
N ALA A 734 -23.77 54.79 -20.55
CA ALA A 734 -25.06 54.81 -19.87
C ALA A 734 -25.50 56.22 -19.50
N ALA A 735 -24.58 57.06 -18.99
CA ALA A 735 -24.85 58.44 -18.61
C ALA A 735 -25.19 59.31 -19.82
N PHE A 736 -24.51 59.12 -20.95
CA PHE A 736 -24.88 59.80 -22.20
C PHE A 736 -26.29 59.41 -22.64
N LYS A 737 -26.59 58.09 -22.71
CA LYS A 737 -27.91 57.62 -23.15
C LYS A 737 -29.02 57.99 -22.16
N PHE A 738 -28.71 58.06 -20.86
CA PHE A 738 -29.59 58.59 -19.82
C PHE A 738 -29.95 60.07 -20.08
N ALA A 739 -28.96 60.91 -20.37
CA ALA A 739 -29.17 62.31 -20.70
C ALA A 739 -30.03 62.48 -21.97
N VAL A 740 -29.80 61.65 -23.01
CA VAL A 740 -30.65 61.63 -24.21
C VAL A 740 -32.10 61.24 -23.84
N CYS A 741 -32.32 60.27 -22.96
CA CYS A 741 -33.66 59.93 -22.49
C CYS A 741 -34.35 61.12 -21.82
N LEU A 742 -33.66 61.84 -20.93
CA LEU A 742 -34.19 63.04 -20.27
C LEU A 742 -34.56 64.14 -21.27
N GLN A 743 -33.71 64.36 -22.27
CA GLN A 743 -33.95 65.33 -23.33
C GLN A 743 -35.22 64.96 -24.12
N LYS A 744 -35.39 63.70 -24.51
CA LYS A 744 -36.57 63.21 -25.24
C LYS A 744 -37.86 63.24 -24.40
N GLN A 745 -37.75 63.22 -23.07
CA GLN A 745 -38.86 63.43 -22.14
C GLN A 745 -39.21 64.92 -21.93
N GLY A 746 -38.43 65.85 -22.48
CA GLY A 746 -38.63 67.30 -22.31
C GLY A 746 -37.98 67.89 -21.05
N ARG A 747 -37.18 67.10 -20.32
CA ARG A 747 -36.44 67.55 -19.12
C ARG A 747 -35.08 68.11 -19.53
N ILE A 748 -35.10 69.23 -20.27
CA ILE A 748 -33.92 69.78 -20.94
C ILE A 748 -32.81 70.19 -19.96
N GLU A 749 -33.16 70.82 -18.83
CA GLU A 749 -32.15 71.23 -17.83
C GLU A 749 -31.45 70.03 -17.17
N ASP A 750 -32.21 68.97 -16.85
CA ASP A 750 -31.65 67.74 -16.28
C ASP A 750 -30.77 66.98 -17.29
N ALA A 751 -31.16 67.01 -18.56
CA ALA A 751 -30.39 66.43 -19.66
C ALA A 751 -29.07 67.18 -19.85
N LEU A 752 -29.11 68.52 -19.89
CA LEU A 752 -27.94 69.37 -20.01
C LEU A 752 -26.95 69.15 -18.85
N ALA A 753 -27.43 69.08 -17.62
CA ALA A 753 -26.59 68.77 -16.46
C ALA A 753 -25.89 67.41 -16.62
N SER A 754 -26.65 66.38 -17.02
CA SER A 754 -26.13 65.03 -17.20
C SER A 754 -25.12 64.94 -18.34
N PHE A 755 -25.35 65.61 -19.48
CA PHE A 755 -24.37 65.68 -20.57
C PHE A 755 -23.07 66.39 -20.14
N LEU A 756 -23.17 67.46 -19.36
CA LEU A 756 -22.00 68.15 -18.82
C LEU A 756 -21.23 67.27 -17.82
N ASP A 757 -21.92 66.45 -17.02
CA ASP A 757 -21.26 65.52 -16.11
C ASP A 757 -20.44 64.46 -16.87
N VAL A 758 -20.98 63.91 -17.98
CA VAL A 758 -20.23 63.01 -18.88
C VAL A 758 -19.04 63.74 -19.51
N LEU A 759 -19.24 64.92 -20.10
CA LEU A 759 -18.17 65.72 -20.70
C LEU A 759 -17.02 66.01 -19.71
N ASN A 760 -17.36 66.24 -18.44
CA ASN A 760 -16.41 66.55 -17.40
C ASN A 760 -15.74 65.32 -16.78
N GLY A 761 -16.09 64.09 -17.20
CA GLY A 761 -15.62 62.85 -16.59
C GLY A 761 -16.08 62.71 -15.13
N ARG A 762 -17.24 63.28 -14.79
CA ARG A 762 -17.84 63.27 -13.44
C ARG A 762 -18.87 62.15 -13.28
N THR A 763 -18.78 61.10 -14.08
CA THR A 763 -19.71 59.96 -14.04
C THR A 763 -19.57 59.11 -12.78
N ASP A 764 -18.42 59.17 -12.08
CA ASP A 764 -18.27 58.67 -10.69
C ASP A 764 -18.93 59.59 -9.63
N HIS A 765 -19.36 60.79 -10.00
CA HIS A 765 -19.87 61.83 -9.09
C HIS A 765 -21.35 62.16 -9.29
N ILE A 766 -22.19 61.15 -9.53
CA ILE A 766 -23.60 61.23 -9.13
C ILE A 766 -23.72 60.96 -7.61
N LYS A 767 -23.06 61.87 -6.86
CA LYS A 767 -23.01 62.23 -5.42
C LYS A 767 -22.55 61.21 -4.36
N PHE A 768 -21.37 61.47 -3.78
CA PHE A 768 -21.21 61.87 -2.36
C PHE A 768 -19.86 62.58 -2.11
N ASP A 769 -19.88 63.60 -1.24
CA ASP A 769 -18.70 64.27 -0.70
C ASP A 769 -17.85 63.30 0.12
N ALA A 770 -16.60 63.06 -0.26
CA ALA A 770 -15.42 62.89 0.59
C ALA A 770 -14.22 62.40 -0.25
N GLU A 771 -13.03 62.81 0.18
CA GLU A 771 -11.72 62.27 -0.23
C GLU A 771 -11.10 62.84 -1.51
N ARG A 772 -10.39 63.95 -1.29
CA ARG A 772 -9.12 64.24 -1.95
C ARG A 772 -8.11 63.13 -1.64
N GLU A 773 -7.15 62.99 -2.56
CA GLU A 773 -5.84 62.34 -2.43
C GLU A 773 -5.75 60.88 -2.89
N ASN A 774 -5.36 60.66 -4.15
CA ASN A 774 -4.14 59.89 -4.45
C ASN A 774 -3.69 60.07 -5.93
N PRO A 775 -2.51 60.65 -6.22
CA PRO A 775 -2.00 60.87 -7.58
C PRO A 775 -1.00 59.79 -8.06
N GLN A 776 -1.16 58.52 -7.67
CA GLN A 776 -0.29 57.43 -8.13
C GLN A 776 -1.06 56.13 -8.45
N ALA A 777 -1.63 56.06 -9.64
CA ALA A 777 -1.96 54.81 -10.30
C ALA A 777 -1.68 54.98 -11.81
N SER A 778 -0.46 54.63 -12.20
CA SER A 778 0.03 54.68 -13.57
C SER A 778 -0.14 53.32 -14.23
N GLN A 779 -0.47 53.34 -15.53
CA GLN A 779 -0.32 52.27 -16.53
C GLN A 779 -1.41 51.20 -16.59
N SER A 780 -2.54 51.58 -17.20
CA SER A 780 -3.15 50.73 -18.22
C SER A 780 -3.30 51.56 -19.50
N THR A 781 -3.10 50.91 -20.64
CA THR A 781 -3.23 51.45 -22.00
C THR A 781 -4.69 51.81 -22.28
N LEU A 782 -5.20 52.86 -21.65
CA LEU A 782 -6.53 53.42 -21.92
C LEU A 782 -6.33 54.64 -22.82
N PHE A 783 -6.82 54.54 -24.06
CA PHE A 783 -7.21 55.73 -24.78
C PHE A 783 -8.13 56.53 -23.83
N PRO A 784 -7.91 57.84 -23.60
CA PRO A 784 -8.89 58.62 -22.86
C PRO A 784 -10.23 58.42 -23.58
N GLU A 785 -11.27 58.00 -22.86
CA GLU A 785 -12.60 57.74 -23.43
C GLU A 785 -13.14 59.07 -23.95
N PHE A 786 -12.87 59.36 -25.23
CA PHE A 786 -13.25 60.61 -25.87
C PHE A 786 -14.63 60.49 -26.52
N TYR A 787 -15.06 59.27 -26.84
CA TYR A 787 -16.20 59.07 -27.72
C TYR A 787 -17.51 59.54 -27.09
N TRP A 788 -17.85 59.03 -25.91
CA TRP A 788 -19.07 59.43 -25.20
C TRP A 788 -18.97 60.85 -24.64
N ARG A 789 -17.78 61.27 -24.19
CA ARG A 789 -17.54 62.65 -23.73
C ARG A 789 -17.72 63.69 -24.82
N ILE A 790 -17.19 63.43 -26.03
CA ILE A 790 -17.36 64.32 -27.18
C ILE A 790 -18.83 64.36 -27.57
N LYS A 791 -19.50 63.21 -27.69
CA LYS A 791 -20.93 63.16 -27.99
C LYS A 791 -21.78 63.94 -26.99
N ALA A 792 -21.50 63.77 -25.69
CA ALA A 792 -22.20 64.49 -24.64
C ALA A 792 -21.98 66.00 -24.73
N GLY A 793 -20.75 66.45 -24.94
CA GLY A 793 -20.44 67.87 -25.07
C GLY A 793 -21.08 68.50 -26.31
N VAL A 794 -21.14 67.79 -27.43
CA VAL A 794 -21.82 68.30 -28.64
C VAL A 794 -23.31 68.51 -28.38
N GLU A 795 -24.00 67.52 -27.80
CA GLU A 795 -25.42 67.66 -27.45
C GLU A 795 -25.65 68.78 -26.43
N ALA A 796 -24.79 68.93 -25.42
CA ALA A 796 -24.87 70.03 -24.46
C ALA A 796 -24.68 71.40 -25.11
N ALA A 797 -23.75 71.53 -26.07
CA ALA A 797 -23.52 72.77 -26.80
C ALA A 797 -24.72 73.12 -27.70
N LEU A 798 -25.30 72.13 -28.39
CA LEU A 798 -26.50 72.32 -29.21
C LEU A 798 -27.70 72.81 -28.38
N ILE A 799 -27.92 72.24 -27.18
CA ILE A 799 -28.96 72.72 -26.26
C ILE A 799 -28.73 74.21 -25.92
N LYS A 800 -27.49 74.62 -25.65
CA LYS A 800 -27.16 76.03 -25.36
C LYS A 800 -27.37 76.96 -26.57
N GLU A 801 -27.04 76.50 -27.77
CA GLU A 801 -27.34 77.24 -29.01
C GLU A 801 -28.84 77.40 -29.22
N GLU A 802 -29.65 76.35 -29.03
CA GLU A 802 -31.11 76.40 -29.11
C GLU A 802 -31.72 77.38 -28.10
N GLN A 803 -31.14 77.44 -26.89
CA GLN A 803 -31.50 78.41 -25.84
C GLN A 803 -31.02 79.84 -26.14
N LYS A 804 -30.24 80.04 -27.21
CA LYS A 804 -29.54 81.30 -27.55
C LYS A 804 -28.53 81.75 -26.49
N ASP A 805 -28.04 80.84 -25.66
CA ASP A 805 -26.95 81.05 -24.71
C ASP A 805 -25.61 80.78 -25.40
N TRP A 806 -25.23 81.71 -26.28
CA TRP A 806 -24.02 81.60 -27.10
C TRP A 806 -22.73 81.56 -26.25
N ILE A 807 -22.73 82.20 -25.08
CA ILE A 807 -21.58 82.18 -24.16
C ILE A 807 -21.43 80.79 -23.53
N GLY A 808 -22.54 80.18 -23.10
CA GLY A 808 -22.57 78.79 -22.63
C GLY A 808 -22.09 77.81 -23.71
N ALA A 809 -22.59 77.94 -24.94
CA ALA A 809 -22.18 77.09 -26.07
C ALA A 809 -20.67 77.21 -26.38
N LEU A 810 -20.13 78.43 -26.45
CA LEU A 810 -18.69 78.66 -26.65
C LEU A 810 -17.84 78.04 -25.54
N THR A 811 -18.31 78.08 -24.29
CA THR A 811 -17.61 77.49 -23.15
C THR A 811 -17.48 75.97 -23.31
N ILE A 812 -18.55 75.32 -23.78
CA ILE A 812 -18.58 73.88 -24.02
C ILE A 812 -17.70 73.49 -25.20
N TYR A 813 -17.78 74.21 -26.34
CA TYR A 813 -16.92 73.91 -27.50
C TYR A 813 -15.43 74.13 -27.21
N ARG A 814 -15.06 75.14 -26.40
CA ARG A 814 -13.67 75.34 -25.98
C ARG A 814 -13.19 74.16 -25.14
N LYS A 815 -14.08 73.59 -24.33
CA LYS A 815 -13.79 72.38 -23.55
C LYS A 815 -13.62 71.16 -24.45
N LEU A 816 -14.49 70.97 -25.45
CA LEU A 816 -14.35 69.92 -26.46
C LEU A 816 -13.04 70.04 -27.25
N GLU A 817 -12.66 71.24 -27.65
CA GLU A 817 -11.37 71.53 -28.29
C GLU A 817 -10.19 71.16 -27.38
N SER A 818 -10.30 71.43 -26.08
CA SER A 818 -9.25 71.12 -25.09
C SER A 818 -9.10 69.63 -24.77
N LEU A 819 -10.14 68.82 -24.99
CA LEU A 819 -10.06 67.36 -24.82
C LEU A 819 -9.11 66.73 -25.86
N GLY A 820 -8.97 67.33 -27.05
CA GLY A 820 -8.13 66.82 -28.12
C GLY A 820 -8.78 65.65 -28.88
N GLY A 821 -8.04 65.07 -29.84
CA GLY A 821 -8.53 63.97 -30.69
C GLY A 821 -8.81 64.39 -32.14
N PRO A 822 -9.30 63.45 -32.98
CA PRO A 822 -9.41 63.65 -34.43
C PRO A 822 -10.38 64.78 -34.85
N THR A 823 -11.32 65.18 -33.98
CA THR A 823 -12.31 66.24 -34.24
C THR A 823 -11.95 67.61 -33.65
N GLN A 824 -10.76 67.76 -33.07
CA GLN A 824 -10.33 69.01 -32.43
C GLN A 824 -10.39 70.24 -33.37
N GLN A 825 -9.95 70.06 -34.62
CA GLN A 825 -9.95 71.13 -35.62
C GLN A 825 -11.36 71.59 -35.98
N GLU A 826 -12.33 70.66 -36.05
CA GLU A 826 -13.73 70.98 -36.33
C GLU A 826 -14.35 71.83 -35.21
N PHE A 827 -14.01 71.54 -33.95
CA PHE A 827 -14.43 72.36 -32.81
C PHE A 827 -13.77 73.75 -32.82
N HIS A 828 -12.50 73.85 -33.20
CA HIS A 828 -11.80 75.14 -33.37
C HIS A 828 -12.49 76.02 -34.44
N GLU A 829 -12.84 75.44 -35.58
CA GLU A 829 -13.56 76.14 -36.66
C GLU A 829 -14.96 76.57 -36.22
N THR A 830 -15.68 75.70 -35.51
CA THR A 830 -17.03 75.98 -34.97
C THR A 830 -17.01 77.13 -33.95
N LEU A 831 -16.01 77.15 -33.06
CA LEU A 831 -15.78 78.26 -32.12
C LEU A 831 -15.59 79.60 -32.84
N ASN A 832 -14.72 79.61 -33.87
CA ASN A 832 -14.43 80.83 -34.62
C ASN A 832 -15.65 81.32 -35.42
N ARG A 833 -16.44 80.41 -35.99
CA ARG A 833 -17.70 80.72 -36.67
C ARG A 833 -18.70 81.38 -35.73
N LEU A 834 -19.00 80.75 -34.59
CA LEU A 834 -19.97 81.27 -33.61
C LEU A 834 -19.56 82.62 -33.02
N LYS A 835 -18.27 82.84 -32.74
CA LYS A 835 -17.75 84.15 -32.31
C LYS A 835 -18.03 85.26 -33.34
N LYS A 836 -17.84 84.95 -34.62
CA LYS A 836 -18.01 85.89 -35.73
C LYS A 836 -19.48 86.20 -36.02
N GLU A 837 -20.34 85.18 -36.00
CA GLU A 837 -21.78 85.32 -36.30
C GLU A 837 -22.54 86.10 -35.21
N HIS A 838 -22.09 86.02 -33.96
CA HIS A 838 -22.79 86.63 -32.82
C HIS A 838 -22.04 87.81 -32.15
N PHE A 839 -20.97 88.32 -32.79
CA PHE A 839 -20.19 89.50 -32.34
C PHE A 839 -19.69 89.42 -30.89
N LEU A 840 -19.13 88.27 -30.49
CA LEU A 840 -18.65 88.03 -29.12
C LEU A 840 -17.14 88.34 -29.03
N THR A 841 -16.73 89.29 -28.18
CA THR A 841 -15.32 89.71 -28.01
C THR A 841 -14.52 88.79 -27.09
N GLU A 842 -13.21 88.64 -27.36
CA GLU A 842 -12.31 87.80 -26.57
C GLU A 842 -12.14 88.34 -25.13
N GLY A 843 -12.66 87.59 -24.15
CA GLY A 843 -12.54 87.96 -22.73
C GLY A 843 -13.37 87.14 -21.74
N PHE A 844 -13.79 85.93 -22.10
CA PHE A 844 -14.41 84.94 -21.20
C PHE A 844 -13.90 83.54 -21.55
#